data_AF-A0A957Q3I9-F1
#
_entry.id   AF-A0A957Q3I9-F1
#
_cell.length_a   1.000
_cell.length_b   1.000
_cell.length_c   1.000
_cell.angle_alpha   90.00
_cell.angle_beta   90.00
_cell.angle_gamma   90.00
#
_symmetry.space_group_name_H-M   'P 1'
#
loop_
_entity.id
_entity.type
_entity.pdbx_description
1 polymer ?
#
loop_
_entity_poly.entity_id
_entity_poly.type
_entity_poly.pdbx_seq_one_letter_code
_entity_poly.pdbx_strand_id
1 'polypeptide(L)'
;ATTTAAAPAAAATINGQEVVTPALYAECYRLCRAAIHQVAGHEDDQVLIAAVAPWNNQTIYAGNPTGDWVQYFADVLTLLGPDGCDGITLHTYTHQADPNLITSETRMNPPFTNRRFEFRAYQDFMAAVPAPMRDLPVYITETNQDVAWLDRNIAWVQRAYGEINWWNQQAGNQKIRALVLYRYPPIDRWVIQGKGGVIEDFKMALQSQYRWRVSPPPVIAAGAVVVTTDLVNLRRTAGYVNKSSNDVLWQMPVGTEATILAGPETKDGLVWWQIRINSGERAGLTGYTAQATGTGQSLLRVVQEAPSNGSGGSGSGGSGGSGGGTGGGNASGDFTTGDTVKTTTVVRMRRTAGYVNKPASDVVADIPAGTELTILGGPTTADGLTWWRLRSKSNAAHEGWMAQSTNGVALLTKVTGGDTVEPPKGTFTKGDRIVTTTVVRMRKSPGYTNKLASDVVADIAQGVEGTVQDGPRSADSLTWWQVNTTAPNGTRVTGWMAEVGPNGITLLTKATAAPPPPPPATGLAAGDIVSAIVSVRLRNTPGYLNKPSDDVLGDFRDDATVNIIAGARTADNLTWWQVGGILSSGEEGVGWAAEKGPTGTVLIAAPPVLPGTSIPNKATKSYLGQPYQGNFGIAQLWGENPQIYSSITYDGVPLIGHNGIDFLTPTGTPILAVDNGVIEQAVYNDPTGFGHFVKVRHSWGEALYAHLSKIDVQVGQQVVRGNKLGETGNTGFTFGPHLHFAIRINPYSRTDGWGGFSDPLPYLNPASITLPDYVLGKAAARSVAQSAAGDQSARPAAEALAAGSGYAPDALGKIRP
;
A
#
# COMPACT_ATOMS: atom_id res chain seq x y z
N ALA A 1 -12.90 -51.43 -5.68
CA ALA A 1 -12.61 -51.14 -7.09
C ALA A 1 -11.75 -49.87 -7.13
N THR A 2 -10.47 -50.03 -7.41
CA THR A 2 -9.49 -48.95 -7.59
C THR A 2 -9.80 -48.21 -8.89
N THR A 3 -10.33 -47.00 -8.80
CA THR A 3 -10.35 -46.06 -9.93
C THR A 3 -8.99 -45.39 -10.02
N THR A 4 -8.19 -45.86 -10.97
CA THR A 4 -6.96 -45.22 -11.44
C THR A 4 -7.30 -43.80 -11.90
N ALA A 5 -6.78 -42.79 -11.20
CA ALA A 5 -6.67 -41.44 -11.75
C ALA A 5 -5.81 -41.52 -13.01
N ALA A 6 -6.36 -41.12 -14.15
CA ALA A 6 -5.62 -41.04 -15.39
C ALA A 6 -4.42 -40.09 -15.20
N ALA A 7 -3.24 -40.50 -15.66
CA ALA A 7 -2.07 -39.64 -15.70
C ALA A 7 -2.41 -38.35 -16.46
N PRO A 8 -1.95 -37.16 -16.01
CA PRO A 8 -2.16 -35.92 -16.74
C PRO A 8 -1.56 -36.06 -18.13
N ALA A 9 -2.34 -35.69 -19.15
CA ALA A 9 -1.87 -35.65 -20.53
C ALA A 9 -0.59 -34.81 -20.61
N ALA A 10 0.41 -35.27 -21.37
CA ALA A 10 1.65 -34.55 -21.56
C ALA A 10 1.38 -33.09 -21.93
N ALA A 11 1.99 -32.15 -21.20
CA ALA A 11 1.84 -30.72 -21.42
C ALA A 11 2.17 -30.40 -22.89
N ALA A 12 1.23 -29.77 -23.59
CA ALA A 12 1.49 -29.29 -24.94
C ALA A 12 2.53 -28.17 -24.85
N THR A 13 3.68 -28.35 -25.52
CA THR A 13 4.76 -27.36 -25.54
C THR A 13 4.84 -26.68 -26.90
N ILE A 14 4.88 -25.35 -26.92
CA ILE A 14 5.23 -24.54 -28.10
C ILE A 14 6.53 -23.81 -27.75
N ASN A 15 7.56 -23.93 -28.60
CA ASN A 15 8.90 -23.35 -28.38
C ASN A 15 9.55 -23.72 -27.03
N GLY A 16 9.25 -24.90 -26.48
CA GLY A 16 9.82 -25.39 -25.22
C GLY A 16 9.19 -24.81 -23.94
N GLN A 17 8.10 -24.06 -24.05
CA GLN A 17 7.32 -23.58 -22.91
C GLN A 17 5.98 -24.32 -22.82
N GLU A 18 5.53 -24.60 -21.60
CA GLU A 18 4.21 -25.17 -21.33
C GLU A 18 3.11 -24.19 -21.75
N VAL A 19 2.18 -24.65 -22.59
CA VAL A 19 1.04 -23.85 -23.03
C VAL A 19 -0.06 -23.90 -21.98
N VAL A 20 -0.53 -22.74 -21.55
CA VAL A 20 -1.75 -22.64 -20.73
C VAL A 20 -2.95 -22.91 -21.62
N THR A 21 -3.43 -24.15 -21.62
CA THR A 21 -4.63 -24.54 -22.38
C THR A 21 -5.90 -24.10 -21.66
N PRO A 22 -7.06 -23.99 -22.35
CA PRO A 22 -8.33 -23.71 -21.71
C PRO A 22 -8.67 -24.67 -20.55
N ALA A 23 -8.30 -25.95 -20.69
CA ALA A 23 -8.49 -26.97 -19.64
C ALA A 23 -7.65 -26.68 -18.39
N LEU A 24 -6.37 -26.32 -18.58
CA LEU A 24 -5.49 -25.97 -17.46
C LEU A 24 -5.96 -24.70 -16.76
N TYR A 25 -6.36 -23.68 -17.52
CA TYR A 25 -6.87 -22.44 -16.97
C TYR A 25 -8.18 -22.65 -16.21
N ALA A 26 -9.13 -23.39 -16.78
CA ALA A 26 -10.39 -23.72 -16.11
C ALA A 26 -10.16 -24.50 -14.81
N GLU A 27 -9.20 -25.41 -14.79
CA GLU A 27 -8.86 -26.16 -13.57
C GLU A 27 -8.24 -25.26 -12.49
N CYS A 28 -7.24 -24.46 -12.85
CA CYS A 28 -6.65 -23.48 -11.93
C CYS A 28 -7.70 -22.51 -11.39
N TYR A 29 -8.61 -22.03 -12.24
CA TYR A 29 -9.69 -21.16 -11.83
C TYR A 29 -10.62 -21.83 -10.81
N ARG A 30 -11.03 -23.09 -11.02
CA ARG A 30 -11.87 -23.83 -10.06
C ARG A 30 -11.18 -23.99 -8.71
N LEU A 31 -9.88 -24.31 -8.70
CA LEU A 31 -9.09 -24.44 -7.48
C LEU A 31 -9.02 -23.12 -6.72
N CYS A 32 -8.75 -22.01 -7.43
CA CYS A 32 -8.73 -20.67 -6.83
C CYS A 32 -10.10 -20.29 -6.26
N ARG A 33 -11.18 -20.50 -7.02
CA ARG A 33 -12.55 -20.21 -6.58
C ARG A 33 -12.92 -21.00 -5.32
N ALA A 34 -12.64 -22.31 -5.31
CA ALA A 34 -12.89 -23.16 -4.15
C ALA A 34 -12.07 -22.73 -2.92
N ALA A 35 -10.80 -22.34 -3.11
CA ALA A 35 -9.96 -21.85 -2.03
C ALA A 35 -10.48 -20.54 -1.43
N ILE A 36 -10.96 -19.61 -2.26
CA ILE A 36 -11.54 -18.33 -1.80
C ILE A 36 -12.79 -18.61 -0.95
N HIS A 37 -13.72 -19.44 -1.43
CA HIS A 37 -14.95 -19.77 -0.70
C HIS A 37 -14.72 -20.58 0.59
N GLN A 38 -13.53 -21.16 0.78
CA GLN A 38 -13.15 -21.82 2.03
C GLN A 38 -12.62 -20.86 3.10
N VAL A 39 -12.34 -19.60 2.76
CA VAL A 39 -11.92 -18.59 3.74
C VAL A 39 -13.15 -18.10 4.49
N ALA A 40 -13.12 -18.19 5.82
CA ALA A 40 -14.24 -17.77 6.67
C ALA A 40 -14.61 -16.29 6.43
N GLY A 41 -15.89 -16.02 6.14
CA GLY A 41 -16.39 -14.70 5.81
C GLY A 41 -16.34 -14.35 4.31
N HIS A 42 -15.91 -15.28 3.46
CA HIS A 42 -15.83 -15.14 2.00
C HIS A 42 -16.65 -16.20 1.25
N GLU A 43 -17.55 -16.90 1.94
CA GLU A 43 -18.36 -17.99 1.37
C GLU A 43 -19.28 -17.50 0.22
N ASP A 44 -19.69 -16.24 0.28
CA ASP A 44 -20.60 -15.59 -0.67
C ASP A 44 -19.89 -14.65 -1.67
N ASP A 45 -18.55 -14.59 -1.66
CA ASP A 45 -17.79 -13.72 -2.56
C ASP A 45 -17.97 -14.15 -4.02
N GLN A 46 -18.16 -13.17 -4.93
CA GLN A 46 -18.21 -13.46 -6.36
C GLN A 46 -16.80 -13.65 -6.91
N VAL A 47 -16.50 -14.85 -7.43
CA VAL A 47 -15.25 -15.10 -8.15
C VAL A 47 -15.56 -15.02 -9.64
N LEU A 48 -14.95 -14.06 -10.34
CA LEU A 48 -15.27 -13.74 -11.72
C LEU A 48 -14.23 -14.33 -12.68
N ILE A 49 -14.65 -14.92 -13.79
CA ILE A 49 -13.76 -15.41 -14.83
C ILE A 49 -13.30 -14.26 -15.71
N ALA A 50 -11.99 -14.11 -15.91
CA ALA A 50 -11.41 -13.05 -16.71
C ALA A 50 -11.13 -13.50 -18.15
N ALA A 51 -11.61 -12.73 -19.11
CA ALA A 51 -11.17 -12.83 -20.48
C ALA A 51 -9.70 -12.41 -20.59
N VAL A 52 -8.94 -13.12 -21.43
CA VAL A 52 -7.59 -12.69 -21.82
C VAL A 52 -7.66 -11.32 -22.51
N ALA A 53 -6.61 -10.50 -22.43
CA ALA A 53 -6.55 -9.28 -23.21
C ALA A 53 -6.75 -9.60 -24.72
N PRO A 54 -7.48 -8.75 -25.47
CA PRO A 54 -7.50 -8.86 -26.93
C PRO A 54 -6.05 -8.89 -27.48
N TRP A 55 -5.85 -9.32 -28.73
CA TRP A 55 -4.52 -9.38 -29.39
C TRP A 55 -3.54 -10.43 -28.87
N ASN A 56 -3.87 -11.11 -27.78
CA ASN A 56 -2.96 -12.09 -27.21
C ASN A 56 -2.89 -13.35 -28.10
N ASN A 57 -1.81 -13.46 -28.89
CA ASN A 57 -1.54 -14.61 -29.74
C ASN A 57 -0.84 -15.76 -28.99
N GLN A 58 -0.64 -15.67 -27.68
CA GLN A 58 -0.08 -16.74 -26.85
C GLN A 58 -1.13 -17.81 -26.50
N THR A 59 -2.40 -17.61 -26.89
CA THR A 59 -3.49 -18.57 -26.67
C THR A 59 -3.55 -19.68 -27.72
N ILE A 60 -2.40 -20.10 -28.25
CA ILE A 60 -2.31 -21.14 -29.30
C ILE A 60 -2.36 -22.52 -28.66
N TYR A 61 -3.28 -23.36 -29.11
CA TYR A 61 -3.37 -24.79 -28.79
C TYR A 61 -3.95 -25.55 -29.98
N ALA A 62 -4.01 -26.88 -29.91
CA ALA A 62 -4.42 -27.73 -31.04
C ALA A 62 -5.80 -27.36 -31.66
N GLY A 63 -6.72 -26.80 -30.86
CA GLY A 63 -8.04 -26.32 -31.32
C GLY A 63 -8.10 -24.83 -31.70
N ASN A 64 -7.02 -24.08 -31.49
CA ASN A 64 -6.91 -22.64 -31.75
C ASN A 64 -5.54 -22.28 -32.32
N PRO A 65 -5.20 -22.73 -33.54
CA PRO A 65 -3.85 -22.64 -34.09
C PRO A 65 -3.39 -21.21 -34.37
N THR A 66 -4.32 -20.25 -34.49
CA THR A 66 -4.03 -18.84 -34.74
C THR A 66 -3.90 -18.02 -33.45
N GLY A 67 -4.18 -18.61 -32.29
CA GLY A 67 -4.24 -17.88 -31.02
C GLY A 67 -5.40 -16.90 -30.96
N ASP A 68 -6.57 -17.26 -31.50
CA ASP A 68 -7.77 -16.44 -31.40
C ASP A 68 -8.23 -16.37 -29.93
N TRP A 69 -7.99 -15.21 -29.32
CA TRP A 69 -8.28 -14.91 -27.93
C TRP A 69 -9.77 -15.00 -27.59
N VAL A 70 -10.68 -14.81 -28.56
CA VAL A 70 -12.14 -15.01 -28.35
C VAL A 70 -12.47 -16.49 -28.31
N GLN A 71 -11.85 -17.29 -29.19
CA GLN A 71 -12.06 -18.75 -29.17
C GLN A 71 -11.54 -19.35 -27.87
N TYR A 72 -10.35 -18.93 -27.42
CA TYR A 72 -9.79 -19.36 -26.14
C TYR A 72 -10.74 -19.07 -24.98
N PHE A 73 -11.31 -17.86 -24.94
CA PHE A 73 -12.30 -17.47 -23.94
C PHE A 73 -13.57 -18.33 -23.99
N ALA A 74 -14.11 -18.58 -25.18
CA ALA A 74 -15.29 -19.44 -25.36
C ALA A 74 -15.05 -20.88 -24.86
N ASP A 75 -13.87 -21.42 -25.14
CA ASP A 75 -13.49 -22.78 -24.73
C ASP A 75 -13.35 -22.87 -23.20
N VAL A 76 -12.76 -21.86 -22.54
CA VAL A 76 -12.71 -21.77 -21.07
C VAL A 76 -14.11 -21.74 -20.47
N LEU A 77 -15.00 -20.87 -20.97
CA LEU A 77 -16.37 -20.79 -20.48
C LEU A 77 -17.13 -22.10 -20.66
N THR A 78 -16.95 -22.77 -21.80
CA THR A 78 -17.57 -24.08 -22.07
C THR A 78 -17.12 -25.14 -21.08
N LEU A 79 -15.83 -25.14 -20.71
CA LEU A 79 -15.30 -26.06 -19.71
C LEU A 79 -15.83 -25.76 -18.31
N LEU A 80 -15.95 -24.49 -17.92
CA LEU A 80 -16.46 -24.10 -16.61
C LEU A 80 -17.96 -24.40 -16.46
N GLY A 81 -18.76 -24.10 -17.48
CA GLY A 81 -20.21 -24.22 -17.43
C GLY A 81 -20.87 -23.14 -16.55
N PRO A 82 -22.22 -23.09 -16.51
CA PRO A 82 -22.97 -22.04 -15.83
C PRO A 82 -22.79 -22.02 -14.31
N ASP A 83 -22.52 -23.17 -13.69
CA ASP A 83 -22.27 -23.28 -12.25
C ASP A 83 -20.78 -23.13 -11.89
N GLY A 84 -19.92 -23.00 -12.90
CA GLY A 84 -18.47 -22.99 -12.74
C GLY A 84 -17.88 -21.64 -12.37
N CYS A 85 -18.61 -20.53 -12.53
CA CYS A 85 -18.17 -19.17 -12.20
C CYS A 85 -19.34 -18.26 -11.79
N ASP A 86 -19.04 -17.21 -11.03
CA ASP A 86 -20.08 -16.30 -10.49
C ASP A 86 -20.36 -15.09 -11.40
N GLY A 87 -19.56 -14.92 -12.45
CA GLY A 87 -19.63 -13.81 -13.38
C GLY A 87 -18.42 -13.73 -14.31
N ILE A 88 -18.47 -12.78 -15.25
CA ILE A 88 -17.51 -12.62 -16.34
C ILE A 88 -16.90 -11.22 -16.28
N THR A 89 -15.58 -11.12 -16.39
CA THR A 89 -14.86 -9.85 -16.62
C THR A 89 -14.25 -9.83 -18.01
N LEU A 90 -14.38 -8.68 -18.68
CA LEU A 90 -13.86 -8.43 -20.03
C LEU A 90 -12.85 -7.30 -19.99
N HIS A 91 -11.83 -7.38 -20.84
CA HIS A 91 -10.86 -6.31 -21.05
C HIS A 91 -11.04 -5.70 -22.44
N THR A 92 -11.19 -4.38 -22.53
CA THR A 92 -11.23 -3.65 -23.80
C THR A 92 -10.77 -2.20 -23.64
N TYR A 93 -10.20 -1.63 -24.69
CA TYR A 93 -9.60 -0.29 -24.70
C TYR A 93 -9.57 0.27 -26.12
N THR A 94 -9.22 1.55 -26.27
CA THR A 94 -8.85 2.13 -27.58
C THR A 94 -7.34 2.28 -27.67
N HIS A 95 -6.77 2.30 -28.86
CA HIS A 95 -5.30 2.45 -29.04
C HIS A 95 -4.81 3.90 -29.03
N GLN A 96 -5.75 4.85 -29.00
CA GLN A 96 -5.47 6.28 -28.91
C GLN A 96 -6.56 6.98 -28.10
N ALA A 97 -6.27 8.22 -27.69
CA ALA A 97 -7.19 9.09 -26.96
C ALA A 97 -8.36 9.64 -27.81
N ASP A 98 -8.46 9.32 -29.10
CA ASP A 98 -9.58 9.77 -29.93
C ASP A 98 -10.88 9.08 -29.47
N PRO A 99 -11.86 9.82 -28.92
CA PRO A 99 -13.08 9.24 -28.40
C PRO A 99 -13.98 8.63 -29.50
N ASN A 100 -13.76 8.94 -30.79
CA ASN A 100 -14.48 8.30 -31.89
C ASN A 100 -14.11 6.80 -32.03
N LEU A 101 -12.96 6.40 -31.50
CA LEU A 101 -12.52 5.00 -31.50
C LEU A 101 -13.41 4.10 -30.61
N ILE A 102 -14.16 4.68 -29.66
CA ILE A 102 -15.10 3.94 -28.81
C ILE A 102 -16.15 3.18 -29.63
N THR A 103 -16.65 3.80 -30.70
CA THR A 103 -17.69 3.23 -31.58
C THR A 103 -17.12 2.73 -32.90
N SER A 104 -15.80 2.58 -33.00
CA SER A 104 -15.15 2.13 -34.24
C SER A 104 -15.52 0.69 -34.56
N GLU A 105 -15.80 0.43 -35.84
CA GLU A 105 -16.03 -0.90 -36.39
C GLU A 105 -14.80 -1.46 -37.13
N THR A 106 -13.66 -0.76 -37.03
CA THR A 106 -12.39 -1.21 -37.62
C THR A 106 -12.08 -2.63 -37.15
N ARG A 107 -11.61 -3.47 -38.08
CA ARG A 107 -11.22 -4.86 -37.82
C ARG A 107 -9.72 -4.99 -37.67
N MET A 108 -9.28 -6.03 -36.97
CA MET A 108 -7.86 -6.29 -36.77
C MET A 108 -7.17 -6.71 -38.07
N ASN A 109 -5.85 -6.62 -38.08
CA ASN A 109 -5.03 -7.23 -39.13
C ASN A 109 -4.99 -8.76 -38.97
N PRO A 110 -4.54 -9.49 -40.01
CA PRO A 110 -4.26 -10.92 -39.89
C PRO A 110 -3.36 -11.23 -38.68
N PRO A 111 -3.60 -12.34 -37.95
CA PRO A 111 -4.56 -13.39 -38.26
C PRO A 111 -6.01 -13.14 -37.79
N PHE A 112 -6.30 -11.99 -37.15
CA PHE A 112 -7.57 -11.75 -36.45
C PHE A 112 -8.57 -10.88 -37.24
N THR A 113 -8.57 -10.96 -38.56
CA THR A 113 -9.38 -10.06 -39.43
C THR A 113 -10.88 -10.06 -39.17
N ASN A 114 -11.42 -11.08 -38.51
CA ASN A 114 -12.82 -11.15 -38.11
C ASN A 114 -13.12 -10.43 -36.77
N ARG A 115 -12.09 -10.04 -36.01
CA ARG A 115 -12.20 -9.41 -34.70
C ARG A 115 -12.14 -7.88 -34.81
N ARG A 116 -12.82 -7.17 -33.91
CA ARG A 116 -12.86 -5.70 -33.83
C ARG A 116 -11.62 -5.13 -33.17
N PHE A 117 -11.15 -3.99 -33.65
CA PHE A 117 -9.84 -3.45 -33.30
C PHE A 117 -9.81 -2.50 -32.10
N GLU A 118 -10.90 -1.83 -31.78
CA GLU A 118 -10.90 -0.84 -30.70
C GLU A 118 -11.81 -1.30 -29.55
N PHE A 119 -12.40 -0.34 -28.84
CA PHE A 119 -13.25 -0.58 -27.69
C PHE A 119 -14.34 -1.64 -27.95
N ARG A 120 -14.95 -1.68 -29.15
CA ARG A 120 -15.98 -2.67 -29.49
C ARG A 120 -15.49 -4.12 -29.59
N ALA A 121 -14.21 -4.43 -29.37
CA ALA A 121 -13.72 -5.79 -29.14
C ALA A 121 -14.53 -6.53 -28.04
N TYR A 122 -15.10 -5.81 -27.06
CA TYR A 122 -16.00 -6.40 -26.05
C TYR A 122 -17.20 -7.14 -26.70
N GLN A 123 -17.70 -6.67 -27.84
CA GLN A 123 -18.84 -7.30 -28.50
C GLN A 123 -18.49 -8.69 -29.05
N ASP A 124 -17.23 -8.91 -29.44
CA ASP A 124 -16.78 -10.22 -29.90
C ASP A 124 -16.71 -11.22 -28.73
N PHE A 125 -16.29 -10.76 -27.54
CA PHE A 125 -16.39 -11.55 -26.31
C PHE A 125 -17.84 -11.84 -25.94
N MET A 126 -18.71 -10.83 -25.95
CA MET A 126 -20.13 -10.99 -25.61
C MET A 126 -20.83 -12.00 -26.53
N ALA A 127 -20.49 -11.99 -27.83
CA ALA A 127 -21.01 -12.96 -28.79
C ALA A 127 -20.55 -14.39 -28.49
N ALA A 128 -19.37 -14.56 -27.89
CA ALA A 128 -18.76 -15.83 -27.55
C ALA A 128 -19.27 -16.45 -26.25
N VAL A 129 -20.01 -15.70 -25.41
CA VAL A 129 -20.59 -16.23 -24.17
C VAL A 129 -21.64 -17.33 -24.49
N PRO A 130 -21.46 -18.56 -23.98
CA PRO A 130 -22.40 -19.66 -24.20
C PRO A 130 -23.81 -19.32 -23.71
N ALA A 131 -24.84 -19.79 -24.42
CA ALA A 131 -26.23 -19.45 -24.10
C ALA A 131 -26.65 -19.70 -22.64
N PRO A 132 -26.27 -20.82 -21.98
CA PRO A 132 -26.61 -21.06 -20.57
C PRO A 132 -25.95 -20.10 -19.59
N MET A 133 -24.94 -19.34 -20.02
CA MET A 133 -24.15 -18.42 -19.17
C MET A 133 -24.54 -16.96 -19.40
N ARG A 134 -25.53 -16.68 -20.24
CA ARG A 134 -25.94 -15.30 -20.59
C ARG A 134 -26.71 -14.58 -19.48
N ASP A 135 -27.08 -15.29 -18.42
CA ASP A 135 -27.68 -14.70 -17.22
C ASP A 135 -26.63 -14.26 -16.18
N LEU A 136 -25.36 -14.68 -16.35
CA LEU A 136 -24.28 -14.30 -15.46
C LEU A 136 -23.97 -12.78 -15.55
N PRO A 137 -23.52 -12.15 -14.45
CA PRO A 137 -23.09 -10.77 -14.48
C PRO A 137 -21.84 -10.59 -15.34
N VAL A 138 -21.84 -9.56 -16.20
CA VAL A 138 -20.66 -9.16 -16.98
C VAL A 138 -20.15 -7.81 -16.52
N TYR A 139 -18.84 -7.66 -16.40
CA TYR A 139 -18.15 -6.43 -16.06
C TYR A 139 -17.04 -6.16 -17.08
N ILE A 140 -16.86 -4.91 -17.50
CA ILE A 140 -15.66 -4.50 -18.23
C ILE A 140 -14.69 -3.88 -17.24
N THR A 141 -13.50 -4.45 -17.15
CA THR A 141 -12.46 -4.03 -16.22
C THR A 141 -11.24 -3.51 -16.98
N GLU A 142 -10.51 -2.61 -16.31
CA GLU A 142 -9.24 -2.09 -16.80
C GLU A 142 -9.31 -1.33 -18.14
N THR A 143 -10.43 -0.65 -18.44
CA THR A 143 -10.57 0.06 -19.72
C THR A 143 -9.78 1.37 -19.77
N ASN A 144 -9.12 1.65 -20.89
CA ASN A 144 -8.35 2.88 -21.13
C ASN A 144 -8.21 3.20 -22.64
N GLN A 145 -7.36 4.18 -22.95
CA GLN A 145 -7.08 4.69 -24.29
C GLN A 145 -5.69 4.31 -24.84
N ASP A 146 -5.02 3.33 -24.21
CA ASP A 146 -3.64 2.84 -24.45
C ASP A 146 -2.54 3.93 -24.58
N VAL A 147 -2.90 5.13 -24.16
CA VAL A 147 -2.03 6.27 -23.95
C VAL A 147 -2.31 6.84 -22.56
N ALA A 148 -1.36 7.59 -22.02
CA ALA A 148 -1.56 8.28 -20.76
C ALA A 148 -2.86 9.09 -20.79
N TRP A 149 -3.63 9.09 -19.70
CA TRP A 149 -4.77 9.99 -19.60
C TRP A 149 -4.29 11.43 -19.75
N LEU A 150 -4.88 12.17 -20.67
CA LEU A 150 -4.62 13.59 -20.79
C LEU A 150 -5.38 14.29 -19.66
N ASP A 151 -4.78 15.29 -19.02
CA ASP A 151 -5.50 16.14 -18.07
C ASP A 151 -6.42 17.14 -18.81
N ARG A 152 -7.34 16.60 -19.61
CA ARG A 152 -8.32 17.32 -20.42
C ARG A 152 -9.58 16.48 -20.54
N ASN A 153 -10.73 17.14 -20.50
CA ASN A 153 -11.99 16.50 -20.84
C ASN A 153 -12.06 16.35 -22.37
N ILE A 154 -11.84 15.13 -22.85
CA ILE A 154 -11.89 14.79 -24.28
C ILE A 154 -13.15 13.97 -24.64
N ALA A 155 -14.09 13.84 -23.70
CA ALA A 155 -15.32 13.06 -23.83
C ALA A 155 -15.11 11.56 -24.16
N TRP A 156 -13.96 11.00 -23.80
CA TRP A 156 -13.67 9.58 -23.97
C TRP A 156 -14.50 8.76 -22.99
N VAL A 157 -14.51 9.18 -21.71
CA VAL A 157 -15.23 8.47 -20.64
C VAL A 157 -16.73 8.53 -20.86
N GLN A 158 -17.27 9.71 -21.20
CA GLN A 158 -18.67 9.87 -21.60
C GLN A 158 -19.07 8.94 -22.74
N ARG A 159 -18.27 8.87 -23.82
CA ARG A 159 -18.58 8.00 -24.96
C ARG A 159 -18.52 6.52 -24.58
N ALA A 160 -17.53 6.10 -23.78
CA ALA A 160 -17.41 4.72 -23.33
C ALA A 160 -18.65 4.29 -22.51
N TYR A 161 -19.07 5.10 -21.53
CA TYR A 161 -20.28 4.84 -20.76
C TYR A 161 -21.56 4.91 -21.63
N GLY A 162 -21.61 5.84 -22.58
CA GLY A 162 -22.72 5.96 -23.53
C GLY A 162 -22.88 4.72 -24.44
N GLU A 163 -21.77 4.17 -24.94
CA GLU A 163 -21.74 2.92 -25.71
C GLU A 163 -22.27 1.73 -24.90
N ILE A 164 -21.83 1.58 -23.64
CA ILE A 164 -22.33 0.51 -22.76
C ILE A 164 -23.81 0.67 -22.44
N ASN A 165 -24.27 1.91 -22.23
CA ASN A 165 -25.69 2.18 -22.05
C ASN A 165 -26.50 1.84 -23.32
N TRP A 166 -26.01 2.19 -24.51
CA TRP A 166 -26.64 1.81 -25.77
C TRP A 166 -26.72 0.29 -25.94
N TRP A 167 -25.63 -0.44 -25.66
CA TRP A 167 -25.60 -1.90 -25.69
C TRP A 167 -26.65 -2.50 -24.75
N ASN A 168 -26.72 -1.99 -23.52
CA ASN A 168 -27.66 -2.44 -22.51
C ASN A 168 -29.13 -2.12 -22.85
N GLN A 169 -29.41 -1.17 -23.74
CA GLN A 169 -30.77 -0.87 -24.20
C GLN A 169 -31.26 -1.81 -25.32
N GLN A 170 -30.36 -2.53 -25.99
CA GLN A 170 -30.76 -3.46 -27.04
C GLN A 170 -31.48 -4.69 -26.45
N ALA A 171 -32.56 -5.11 -27.12
CA ALA A 171 -33.30 -6.30 -26.74
C ALA A 171 -32.44 -7.55 -26.95
N GLY A 172 -32.50 -8.50 -26.02
CA GLY A 172 -31.74 -9.76 -26.09
C GLY A 172 -30.26 -9.66 -25.72
N ASN A 173 -29.68 -8.45 -25.60
CA ASN A 173 -28.30 -8.29 -25.13
C ASN A 173 -28.18 -8.61 -23.64
N GLN A 174 -27.22 -9.48 -23.29
CA GLN A 174 -26.74 -9.67 -21.92
C GLN A 174 -26.19 -8.34 -21.40
N LYS A 175 -26.60 -7.97 -20.17
CA LYS A 175 -26.33 -6.65 -19.61
C LYS A 175 -24.94 -6.58 -18.98
N ILE A 176 -24.21 -5.51 -19.30
CA ILE A 176 -22.92 -5.19 -18.71
C ILE A 176 -23.17 -4.33 -17.47
N ARG A 177 -22.76 -4.84 -16.30
CA ARG A 177 -23.06 -4.27 -14.99
C ARG A 177 -22.18 -3.08 -14.61
N ALA A 178 -20.91 -3.10 -15.03
CA ALA A 178 -19.97 -2.01 -14.76
C ALA A 178 -18.94 -1.85 -15.88
N LEU A 179 -18.43 -0.63 -16.00
CA LEU A 179 -17.28 -0.26 -16.82
C LEU A 179 -16.25 0.44 -15.91
N VAL A 180 -15.11 -0.21 -15.66
CA VAL A 180 -14.10 0.27 -14.71
C VAL A 180 -12.89 0.84 -15.46
N LEU A 181 -12.59 2.12 -15.22
CA LEU A 181 -11.45 2.83 -15.83
C LEU A 181 -10.12 2.40 -15.21
N TYR A 182 -9.07 2.38 -16.04
CA TYR A 182 -7.68 2.09 -15.66
C TYR A 182 -6.82 3.36 -15.75
N ARG A 183 -6.31 3.96 -14.66
CA ARG A 183 -6.40 3.57 -13.25
C ARG A 183 -6.37 4.81 -12.34
N TYR A 184 -6.99 4.74 -11.15
CA TYR A 184 -7.07 5.89 -10.25
C TYR A 184 -5.72 6.30 -9.64
N PRO A 185 -5.01 5.44 -8.89
CA PRO A 185 -3.80 5.84 -8.18
C PRO A 185 -2.60 6.10 -9.11
N PRO A 186 -1.61 6.91 -8.67
CA PRO A 186 -0.40 7.26 -9.42
C PRO A 186 0.62 6.11 -9.47
N ILE A 187 0.21 4.98 -10.03
CA ILE A 187 1.04 3.78 -10.15
C ILE A 187 1.82 3.80 -11.49
N ASP A 188 1.24 4.37 -12.55
CA ASP A 188 1.84 4.38 -13.88
C ASP A 188 1.32 5.55 -14.77
N ARG A 189 1.69 5.53 -16.07
CA ARG A 189 1.29 6.56 -17.05
C ARG A 189 -0.24 6.69 -17.22
N TRP A 190 -1.01 5.69 -16.80
CA TRP A 190 -2.47 5.65 -16.84
C TRP A 190 -3.11 6.15 -15.53
N VAL A 191 -2.36 6.89 -14.70
CA VAL A 191 -2.91 7.61 -13.54
C VAL A 191 -4.04 8.57 -13.93
N ILE A 192 -5.13 8.57 -13.15
CA ILE A 192 -6.24 9.53 -13.21
C ILE A 192 -6.17 10.52 -12.03
N GLN A 193 -5.62 10.12 -10.87
CA GLN A 193 -5.45 11.00 -9.72
C GLN A 193 -4.70 12.28 -10.12
N GLY A 194 -5.26 13.43 -9.75
CA GLY A 194 -4.72 14.74 -10.11
C GLY A 194 -5.13 15.26 -11.49
N LYS A 195 -5.83 14.47 -12.33
CA LYS A 195 -6.29 14.88 -13.67
C LYS A 195 -7.71 15.42 -13.63
N GLY A 196 -7.84 16.72 -13.39
CA GLY A 196 -9.12 17.43 -13.34
C GLY A 196 -10.00 17.21 -14.57
N GLY A 197 -9.41 17.17 -15.77
CA GLY A 197 -10.16 16.99 -17.02
C GLY A 197 -10.79 15.60 -17.17
N VAL A 198 -10.12 14.54 -16.71
CA VAL A 198 -10.67 13.17 -16.71
C VAL A 198 -11.77 13.03 -15.65
N ILE A 199 -11.57 13.64 -14.48
CA ILE A 199 -12.57 13.66 -13.41
C ILE A 199 -13.84 14.40 -13.86
N GLU A 200 -13.69 15.50 -14.61
CA GLU A 200 -14.81 16.21 -15.22
C GLU A 200 -15.55 15.35 -16.25
N ASP A 201 -14.83 14.69 -17.17
CA ASP A 201 -15.40 13.76 -18.15
C ASP A 201 -16.22 12.64 -17.45
N PHE A 202 -15.67 12.04 -16.39
CA PHE A 202 -16.37 11.04 -15.58
C PHE A 202 -17.61 11.61 -14.87
N LYS A 203 -17.52 12.82 -14.29
CA LYS A 203 -18.68 13.49 -13.68
C LYS A 203 -19.80 13.73 -14.69
N MET A 204 -19.47 14.13 -15.91
CA MET A 204 -20.46 14.31 -16.97
C MET A 204 -21.11 12.98 -17.39
N ALA A 205 -20.34 11.89 -17.47
CA ALA A 205 -20.88 10.56 -17.70
C ALA A 205 -21.91 10.14 -16.61
N LEU A 206 -21.62 10.44 -15.34
CA LEU A 206 -22.55 10.18 -14.22
C LEU A 206 -23.82 11.04 -14.30
N GLN A 207 -23.70 12.30 -14.74
CA GLN A 207 -24.84 13.20 -14.92
C GLN A 207 -25.79 12.72 -16.01
N SER A 208 -25.29 12.05 -17.04
CA SER A 208 -26.10 11.48 -18.13
C SER A 208 -26.98 10.30 -17.72
N GLN A 209 -26.88 9.81 -16.48
CA GLN A 209 -27.71 8.73 -15.94
C GLN A 209 -27.71 7.46 -16.81
N TYR A 210 -26.53 7.11 -17.36
CA TYR A 210 -26.31 5.89 -18.14
C TYR A 210 -26.52 4.63 -17.26
N ARG A 211 -27.76 4.18 -17.16
CA ARG A 211 -28.17 2.99 -16.39
C ARG A 211 -29.30 2.27 -17.11
N TRP A 212 -29.27 0.94 -17.11
CA TRP A 212 -30.46 0.18 -17.49
C TRP A 212 -31.48 0.29 -16.35
N ARG A 213 -32.73 0.61 -16.69
CA ARG A 213 -33.83 0.65 -15.72
C ARG A 213 -34.59 -0.65 -15.82
N VAL A 214 -34.68 -1.38 -14.71
CA VAL A 214 -35.61 -2.50 -14.60
C VAL A 214 -37.02 -1.91 -14.46
N SER A 215 -38.04 -2.57 -15.03
CA SER A 215 -39.43 -2.16 -14.82
C SER A 215 -39.72 -2.04 -13.33
N PRO A 216 -40.42 -0.99 -12.87
CA PRO A 216 -40.68 -0.79 -11.45
C PRO A 216 -41.45 -2.00 -10.87
N PRO A 217 -41.11 -2.45 -9.65
CA PRO A 217 -41.83 -3.55 -9.03
C PRO A 217 -43.32 -3.19 -8.81
N PRO A 218 -44.24 -4.17 -8.85
CA PRO A 218 -45.68 -3.92 -8.75
C PRO A 218 -46.03 -3.21 -7.43
N VAL A 219 -46.99 -2.27 -7.47
CA VAL A 219 -47.38 -1.47 -6.30
C VAL A 219 -48.05 -2.36 -5.24
N ILE A 220 -47.60 -2.28 -3.98
CA ILE A 220 -48.17 -3.02 -2.85
C ILE A 220 -49.27 -2.17 -2.19
N ALA A 221 -50.43 -2.74 -1.87
CA ALA A 221 -51.50 -1.99 -1.21
C ALA A 221 -51.20 -1.74 0.28
N ALA A 222 -51.60 -0.56 0.80
CA ALA A 222 -51.58 -0.33 2.24
C ALA A 222 -52.55 -1.30 2.95
N GLY A 223 -52.10 -1.90 4.04
CA GLY A 223 -52.80 -2.96 4.76
C GLY A 223 -52.40 -4.38 4.32
N ALA A 224 -51.66 -4.55 3.22
CA ALA A 224 -51.13 -5.85 2.83
C ALA A 224 -50.07 -6.33 3.83
N VAL A 225 -50.01 -7.64 4.05
CA VAL A 225 -48.95 -8.31 4.80
C VAL A 225 -47.88 -8.77 3.82
N VAL A 226 -46.64 -8.39 4.12
CA VAL A 226 -45.45 -8.76 3.35
C VAL A 226 -44.49 -9.57 4.22
N VAL A 227 -43.69 -10.39 3.57
CA VAL A 227 -42.51 -11.01 4.19
C VAL A 227 -41.25 -10.52 3.49
N THR A 228 -40.18 -10.32 4.25
CA THR A 228 -38.87 -10.02 3.70
C THR A 228 -38.31 -11.23 2.95
N THR A 229 -37.85 -11.03 1.73
CA THR A 229 -37.22 -12.09 0.90
C THR A 229 -35.70 -12.09 1.01
N ASP A 230 -35.14 -11.05 1.64
CA ASP A 230 -33.72 -10.89 1.93
C ASP A 230 -33.55 -10.12 3.24
N LEU A 231 -32.33 -10.05 3.74
CA LEU A 231 -31.95 -9.25 4.90
C LEU A 231 -32.09 -7.75 4.56
N VAL A 232 -32.96 -7.03 5.28
CA VAL A 232 -33.32 -5.65 4.89
C VAL A 232 -33.43 -4.71 6.08
N ASN A 233 -32.92 -3.49 5.93
CA ASN A 233 -32.92 -2.48 6.98
C ASN A 233 -34.29 -1.82 7.13
N LEU A 234 -34.84 -1.87 8.35
CA LEU A 234 -35.92 -1.01 8.80
C LEU A 234 -35.34 0.33 9.27
N ARG A 235 -35.80 1.43 8.68
CA ARG A 235 -35.25 2.78 8.91
C ARG A 235 -36.24 3.73 9.55
N ARG A 236 -35.75 4.78 10.20
CA ARG A 236 -36.59 5.88 10.72
C ARG A 236 -37.20 6.69 9.59
N THR A 237 -36.47 6.88 8.50
CA THR A 237 -36.91 7.67 7.34
C THR A 237 -36.62 6.93 6.03
N ALA A 238 -37.40 7.18 4.97
CA ALA A 238 -37.10 6.64 3.65
C ALA A 238 -35.76 7.17 3.10
N GLY A 239 -35.06 6.30 2.37
CA GLY A 239 -33.76 6.57 1.74
C GLY A 239 -32.56 6.01 2.52
N TYR A 240 -31.42 5.88 1.84
CA TYR A 240 -30.14 5.47 2.44
C TYR A 240 -29.02 6.49 2.23
N VAL A 241 -29.17 7.47 1.31
CA VAL A 241 -28.12 8.46 1.01
C VAL A 241 -28.05 9.52 2.11
N ASN A 242 -26.83 9.83 2.58
CA ASN A 242 -26.56 10.83 3.64
C ASN A 242 -27.26 10.56 4.98
N LYS A 243 -27.45 9.28 5.34
CA LYS A 243 -28.09 8.86 6.59
C LYS A 243 -27.05 8.30 7.57
N SER A 244 -27.14 8.73 8.82
CA SER A 244 -26.35 8.17 9.93
C SER A 244 -26.73 6.70 10.17
N SER A 245 -25.83 5.90 10.72
CA SER A 245 -26.12 4.54 11.21
C SER A 245 -27.30 4.50 12.20
N ASN A 246 -27.54 5.59 12.93
CA ASN A 246 -28.69 5.73 13.87
C ASN A 246 -30.07 5.81 13.18
N ASP A 247 -30.11 5.96 11.86
CA ASP A 247 -31.34 5.91 11.07
C ASP A 247 -31.83 4.46 10.87
N VAL A 248 -30.95 3.46 10.95
CA VAL A 248 -31.34 2.05 10.93
C VAL A 248 -31.89 1.69 12.31
N LEU A 249 -33.19 1.40 12.36
CA LEU A 249 -33.89 0.94 13.55
C LEU A 249 -33.55 -0.52 13.85
N TRP A 250 -33.49 -1.33 12.79
CA TRP A 250 -33.27 -2.76 12.87
C TRP A 250 -32.91 -3.33 11.51
N GLN A 251 -32.14 -4.40 11.47
CA GLN A 251 -31.88 -5.19 10.27
C GLN A 251 -32.76 -6.43 10.33
N MET A 252 -33.81 -6.45 9.50
CA MET A 252 -34.82 -7.49 9.46
C MET A 252 -34.27 -8.74 8.77
N PRO A 253 -34.25 -9.91 9.44
CA PRO A 253 -33.90 -11.17 8.80
C PRO A 253 -34.88 -11.55 7.69
N VAL A 254 -34.48 -12.47 6.82
CA VAL A 254 -35.37 -13.10 5.82
C VAL A 254 -36.56 -13.75 6.51
N GLY A 255 -37.76 -13.61 5.92
CA GLY A 255 -39.00 -14.17 6.45
C GLY A 255 -39.67 -13.32 7.53
N THR A 256 -39.17 -12.12 7.82
CA THR A 256 -39.81 -11.19 8.75
C THR A 256 -41.15 -10.72 8.18
N GLU A 257 -42.23 -10.96 8.92
CA GLU A 257 -43.58 -10.56 8.52
C GLU A 257 -43.89 -9.14 9.00
N ALA A 258 -44.43 -8.32 8.11
CA ALA A 258 -44.81 -6.95 8.40
C ALA A 258 -46.05 -6.50 7.61
N THR A 259 -46.82 -5.58 8.17
CA THR A 259 -47.94 -4.92 7.48
C THR A 259 -47.50 -3.60 6.88
N ILE A 260 -47.86 -3.36 5.62
CA ILE A 260 -47.66 -2.06 4.94
C ILE A 260 -48.61 -1.03 5.56
N LEU A 261 -48.06 0.06 6.09
CA LEU A 261 -48.85 1.15 6.68
C LEU A 261 -49.10 2.28 5.67
N ALA A 262 -48.06 2.70 4.95
CA ALA A 262 -48.10 3.87 4.07
C ALA A 262 -47.00 3.81 2.98
N GLY A 263 -47.17 4.60 1.93
CA GLY A 263 -46.31 4.62 0.74
C GLY A 263 -47.11 4.44 -0.56
N PRO A 264 -46.46 4.32 -1.72
CA PRO A 264 -45.00 4.30 -1.88
C PRO A 264 -44.39 5.71 -1.80
N GLU A 265 -43.19 5.81 -1.21
CA GLU A 265 -42.30 6.97 -1.35
C GLU A 265 -41.13 6.61 -2.28
N THR A 266 -40.92 7.40 -3.33
CA THR A 266 -39.76 7.21 -4.22
C THR A 266 -38.59 8.05 -3.75
N LYS A 267 -37.49 7.40 -3.35
CA LYS A 267 -36.29 8.07 -2.84
C LYS A 267 -35.03 7.27 -3.11
N ASP A 268 -33.96 7.99 -3.45
CA ASP A 268 -32.66 7.41 -3.85
C ASP A 268 -32.78 6.40 -5.02
N GLY A 269 -33.79 6.60 -5.87
CA GLY A 269 -34.08 5.72 -7.00
C GLY A 269 -34.77 4.40 -6.62
N LEU A 270 -35.16 4.21 -5.35
CA LEU A 270 -35.91 3.05 -4.86
C LEU A 270 -37.33 3.44 -4.43
N VAL A 271 -38.21 2.43 -4.39
CA VAL A 271 -39.56 2.53 -3.83
C VAL A 271 -39.52 2.09 -2.37
N TRP A 272 -40.01 2.95 -1.48
CA TRP A 272 -40.02 2.73 -0.02
C TRP A 272 -41.44 2.64 0.51
N TRP A 273 -41.59 1.78 1.53
CA TRP A 273 -42.84 1.57 2.25
C TRP A 273 -42.62 1.77 3.73
N GLN A 274 -43.55 2.45 4.38
CA GLN A 274 -43.64 2.41 5.83
C GLN A 274 -44.34 1.12 6.25
N ILE A 275 -43.71 0.35 7.13
CA ILE A 275 -44.21 -0.95 7.59
C ILE A 275 -44.25 -1.02 9.10
N ARG A 276 -45.07 -1.94 9.62
CA ARG A 276 -45.10 -2.35 11.03
C ARG A 276 -44.80 -3.83 11.14
N ILE A 277 -43.88 -4.21 12.02
CA ILE A 277 -43.54 -5.63 12.26
C ILE A 277 -44.69 -6.33 12.98
N ASN A 278 -45.08 -7.51 12.49
CA ASN A 278 -46.27 -8.23 12.98
C ASN A 278 -45.98 -9.16 14.15
N SER A 279 -44.80 -9.77 14.21
CA SER A 279 -44.48 -10.85 15.15
C SER A 279 -43.02 -10.81 15.65
N GLY A 280 -42.73 -11.57 16.72
CA GLY A 280 -41.41 -11.65 17.35
C GLY A 280 -41.13 -10.53 18.37
N GLU A 281 -39.89 -10.49 18.89
CA GLU A 281 -39.46 -9.54 19.95
C GLU A 281 -39.55 -8.06 19.54
N ARG A 282 -39.69 -7.78 18.24
CA ARG A 282 -39.81 -6.44 17.66
C ARG A 282 -41.22 -6.15 17.13
N ALA A 283 -42.21 -6.95 17.48
CA ALA A 283 -43.61 -6.72 17.08
C ALA A 283 -44.06 -5.30 17.46
N GLY A 284 -44.74 -4.63 16.52
CA GLY A 284 -45.19 -3.25 16.67
C GLY A 284 -44.15 -2.18 16.30
N LEU A 285 -42.90 -2.54 16.04
CA LEU A 285 -41.89 -1.60 15.55
C LEU A 285 -42.28 -1.10 14.14
N THR A 286 -42.26 0.22 13.96
CA THR A 286 -42.61 0.86 12.68
C THR A 286 -41.40 1.56 12.09
N GLY A 287 -41.26 1.49 10.76
CA GLY A 287 -40.20 2.18 10.04
C GLY A 287 -40.35 2.03 8.52
N TYR A 288 -39.37 2.52 7.78
CA TYR A 288 -39.32 2.48 6.33
C TYR A 288 -38.40 1.37 5.82
N THR A 289 -38.82 0.67 4.78
CA THR A 289 -37.99 -0.31 4.08
C THR A 289 -38.14 -0.18 2.57
N ALA A 290 -37.12 -0.59 1.82
CA ALA A 290 -37.15 -0.60 0.36
C ALA A 290 -37.91 -1.84 -0.14
N GLN A 291 -38.67 -1.68 -1.22
CA GLN A 291 -39.40 -2.77 -1.87
C GLN A 291 -38.48 -3.70 -2.66
N ALA A 292 -37.43 -3.14 -3.26
CA ALA A 292 -36.49 -3.85 -4.11
C ALA A 292 -35.11 -3.20 -4.02
N THR A 293 -34.07 -3.94 -4.41
CA THR A 293 -32.71 -3.42 -4.54
C THR A 293 -32.60 -2.48 -5.75
N GLY A 294 -31.48 -1.75 -5.86
CA GLY A 294 -31.17 -0.94 -7.04
C GLY A 294 -31.01 -1.73 -8.33
N THR A 295 -30.84 -3.06 -8.24
CA THR A 295 -30.77 -4.00 -9.36
C THR A 295 -32.12 -4.65 -9.69
N GLY A 296 -33.19 -4.31 -8.97
CA GLY A 296 -34.55 -4.79 -9.22
C GLY A 296 -34.92 -6.10 -8.51
N GLN A 297 -34.06 -6.65 -7.65
CA GLN A 297 -34.38 -7.82 -6.83
C GLN A 297 -35.42 -7.43 -5.77
N SER A 298 -36.54 -8.16 -5.70
CA SER A 298 -37.57 -7.90 -4.69
C SER A 298 -37.04 -8.18 -3.28
N LEU A 299 -37.24 -7.24 -2.36
CA LEU A 299 -36.93 -7.37 -0.94
C LEU A 299 -38.18 -7.68 -0.11
N LEU A 300 -39.37 -7.41 -0.68
CA LEU A 300 -40.66 -7.70 -0.08
C LEU A 300 -41.47 -8.61 -1.00
N ARG A 301 -42.16 -9.59 -0.41
CA ARG A 301 -43.16 -10.42 -1.09
C ARG A 301 -44.49 -10.31 -0.34
N VAL A 302 -45.56 -9.99 -1.06
CA VAL A 302 -46.92 -9.99 -0.49
C VAL A 302 -47.34 -11.42 -0.17
N VAL A 303 -47.77 -11.64 1.06
CA VAL A 303 -48.29 -12.95 1.53
C VAL A 303 -49.77 -12.88 1.90
N GLN A 304 -50.30 -11.68 2.13
CA GLN A 304 -51.73 -11.45 2.31
C GLN A 304 -52.08 -10.07 1.76
N GLU A 305 -53.10 -9.99 0.91
CA GLU A 305 -53.61 -8.72 0.41
C GLU A 305 -54.35 -7.93 1.51
N ALA A 306 -54.44 -6.61 1.33
CA ALA A 306 -55.10 -5.74 2.31
C ALA A 306 -56.56 -6.16 2.56
N PRO A 307 -57.05 -6.21 3.82
CA PRO A 307 -58.44 -6.53 4.10
C PRO A 307 -59.36 -5.50 3.44
N SER A 308 -60.30 -5.96 2.60
CA SER A 308 -61.38 -5.11 2.08
C SER A 308 -62.25 -4.65 3.26
N ASN A 309 -62.43 -3.34 3.42
CA ASN A 309 -63.22 -2.73 4.51
C ASN A 309 -64.55 -3.46 4.76
N GLY A 310 -64.62 -4.16 5.90
CA GLY A 310 -65.82 -4.69 6.52
C GLY A 310 -65.85 -4.25 7.98
N SER A 311 -66.93 -3.59 8.38
CA SER A 311 -67.15 -2.91 9.65
C SER A 311 -67.08 -3.80 10.91
N GLY A 312 -66.62 -3.21 12.01
CA GLY A 312 -67.24 -3.38 13.32
C GLY A 312 -66.41 -4.08 14.40
N GLY A 313 -66.54 -3.58 15.64
CA GLY A 313 -66.43 -4.43 16.83
C GLY A 313 -65.43 -3.99 17.88
N SER A 314 -65.95 -3.31 18.90
CA SER A 314 -65.34 -3.01 20.20
C SER A 314 -64.77 -4.21 20.96
N GLY A 315 -63.78 -3.97 21.84
CA GLY A 315 -63.38 -4.95 22.86
C GLY A 315 -62.44 -4.37 23.91
N SER A 316 -62.91 -4.27 25.15
CA SER A 316 -62.28 -3.62 26.31
C SER A 316 -61.46 -4.57 27.19
N GLY A 317 -60.60 -4.01 28.05
CA GLY A 317 -60.15 -4.60 29.33
C GLY A 317 -58.93 -5.54 29.24
N GLY A 318 -58.02 -5.63 30.21
CA GLY A 318 -57.89 -5.03 31.53
C GLY A 318 -56.69 -5.65 32.28
N SER A 319 -56.04 -4.83 33.13
CA SER A 319 -55.41 -5.14 34.42
C SER A 319 -54.71 -6.49 34.71
N GLY A 320 -53.44 -6.40 35.12
CA GLY A 320 -53.00 -6.84 36.47
C GLY A 320 -52.06 -8.06 36.56
N GLY A 321 -51.04 -7.96 37.43
CA GLY A 321 -50.45 -9.15 38.08
C GLY A 321 -48.93 -9.17 38.25
N SER A 322 -48.47 -8.76 39.44
CA SER A 322 -47.13 -8.88 40.04
C SER A 322 -46.73 -10.34 40.39
N GLY A 323 -45.42 -10.64 40.43
CA GLY A 323 -44.90 -11.66 41.38
C GLY A 323 -43.56 -12.36 41.07
N GLY A 324 -42.50 -11.98 41.80
CA GLY A 324 -41.35 -12.81 42.26
C GLY A 324 -40.32 -13.27 41.20
N GLY A 325 -38.99 -13.18 41.36
CA GLY A 325 -38.13 -13.03 42.52
C GLY A 325 -37.24 -14.27 42.73
N THR A 326 -35.94 -14.14 42.42
CA THR A 326 -34.71 -14.70 43.08
C THR A 326 -33.67 -15.39 42.18
N GLY A 327 -32.40 -15.00 42.40
CA GLY A 327 -31.15 -15.73 42.07
C GLY A 327 -30.56 -15.42 40.69
N GLY A 328 -29.58 -14.53 40.50
CA GLY A 328 -28.49 -14.15 41.38
C GLY A 328 -27.24 -15.01 41.09
N GLY A 329 -26.53 -14.69 40.01
CA GLY A 329 -25.21 -15.21 39.67
C GLY A 329 -24.38 -14.08 39.05
N ASN A 330 -23.80 -13.26 39.92
CA ASN A 330 -22.96 -12.12 39.55
C ASN A 330 -21.48 -12.55 39.64
N ALA A 331 -20.66 -12.07 38.71
CA ALA A 331 -19.24 -11.82 38.95
C ALA A 331 -18.85 -10.56 38.17
N SER A 332 -19.45 -9.43 38.57
CA SER A 332 -18.76 -8.15 38.54
C SER A 332 -17.52 -8.24 39.43
N GLY A 333 -16.37 -7.81 38.94
CA GLY A 333 -15.38 -7.25 39.84
C GLY A 333 -15.87 -5.85 40.21
N ASP A 334 -16.42 -5.69 41.42
CA ASP A 334 -16.80 -4.36 41.92
C ASP A 334 -15.53 -3.53 42.12
N PHE A 335 -15.50 -2.32 41.57
CA PHE A 335 -14.39 -1.40 41.76
C PHE A 335 -14.50 -0.75 43.14
N THR A 336 -13.37 -0.51 43.80
CA THR A 336 -13.28 0.30 45.02
C THR A 336 -12.60 1.62 44.72
N THR A 337 -12.97 2.70 45.43
CA THR A 337 -12.28 3.99 45.33
C THR A 337 -10.78 3.79 45.60
N GLY A 338 -9.94 4.30 44.71
CA GLY A 338 -8.49 4.07 44.70
C GLY A 338 -8.03 2.99 43.72
N ASP A 339 -8.92 2.14 43.22
CA ASP A 339 -8.58 1.15 42.21
C ASP A 339 -8.10 1.82 40.92
N THR A 340 -7.13 1.19 40.28
CA THR A 340 -6.76 1.51 38.91
C THR A 340 -7.57 0.64 37.97
N VAL A 341 -8.20 1.26 36.98
CA VAL A 341 -8.93 0.58 35.91
C VAL A 341 -8.40 1.03 34.55
N LYS A 342 -8.56 0.18 33.54
CA LYS A 342 -8.16 0.44 32.14
C LYS A 342 -9.38 0.38 31.23
N THR A 343 -9.50 1.33 30.31
CA THR A 343 -10.55 1.29 29.27
C THR A 343 -10.29 0.18 28.27
N THR A 344 -11.33 -0.56 27.86
CA THR A 344 -11.22 -1.64 26.87
C THR A 344 -11.44 -1.14 25.44
N THR A 345 -12.10 0.00 25.29
CA THR A 345 -12.39 0.70 24.03
C THR A 345 -12.33 2.21 24.24
N VAL A 346 -12.67 3.01 23.22
CA VAL A 346 -12.89 4.44 23.41
C VAL A 346 -14.18 4.65 24.21
N VAL A 347 -14.09 5.30 25.37
CA VAL A 347 -15.24 5.51 26.28
C VAL A 347 -15.42 6.99 26.54
N ARG A 348 -16.63 7.50 26.32
CA ARG A 348 -16.97 8.91 26.51
C ARG A 348 -17.18 9.25 27.99
N MET A 349 -16.27 10.06 28.55
CA MET A 349 -16.33 10.57 29.92
C MET A 349 -17.23 11.81 30.01
N ARG A 350 -18.03 11.89 31.08
CA ARG A 350 -19.06 12.93 31.27
C ARG A 350 -18.93 13.68 32.59
N ARG A 351 -19.49 14.89 32.68
CA ARG A 351 -19.46 15.69 33.92
C ARG A 351 -20.40 15.12 34.97
N THR A 352 -21.51 14.52 34.53
CA THR A 352 -22.48 13.83 35.40
C THR A 352 -22.73 12.40 34.92
N ALA A 353 -23.17 11.50 35.80
CA ALA A 353 -23.55 10.14 35.42
C ALA A 353 -24.79 10.15 34.49
N GLY A 354 -24.80 9.26 33.50
CA GLY A 354 -25.85 9.13 32.48
C GLY A 354 -25.53 9.81 31.15
N TYR A 355 -26.17 9.37 30.08
CA TYR A 355 -26.03 9.88 28.71
C TYR A 355 -27.36 10.28 28.05
N VAL A 356 -28.52 9.90 28.60
CA VAL A 356 -29.84 10.25 28.03
C VAL A 356 -30.20 11.70 28.36
N ASN A 357 -30.65 12.46 27.36
CA ASN A 357 -31.07 13.87 27.48
C ASN A 357 -29.99 14.82 28.05
N LYS A 358 -28.70 14.48 27.92
CA LYS A 358 -27.58 15.32 28.36
C LYS A 358 -27.11 16.23 27.23
N PRO A 359 -26.85 17.52 27.49
CA PRO A 359 -26.32 18.44 26.48
C PRO A 359 -24.90 18.01 26.07
N ALA A 360 -24.46 18.41 24.87
CA ALA A 360 -23.09 18.13 24.40
C ALA A 360 -22.02 18.70 25.35
N SER A 361 -22.34 19.78 26.08
CA SER A 361 -21.48 20.35 27.10
C SER A 361 -21.24 19.41 28.29
N ASP A 362 -22.07 18.38 28.53
CA ASP A 362 -21.85 17.39 29.59
C ASP A 362 -20.70 16.43 29.26
N VAL A 363 -20.22 16.38 28.02
CA VAL A 363 -19.06 15.57 27.64
C VAL A 363 -17.77 16.23 28.12
N VAL A 364 -16.96 15.49 28.89
CA VAL A 364 -15.63 15.92 29.34
C VAL A 364 -14.58 15.62 28.28
N ALA A 365 -14.54 14.37 27.81
CA ALA A 365 -13.61 13.90 26.78
C ALA A 365 -14.02 12.49 26.29
N ASP A 366 -13.54 12.10 25.11
CA ASP A 366 -13.50 10.71 24.68
C ASP A 366 -12.18 10.08 25.12
N ILE A 367 -12.23 9.10 26.01
CA ILE A 367 -11.06 8.45 26.59
C ILE A 367 -10.66 7.26 25.73
N PRO A 368 -9.46 7.24 25.12
CA PRO A 368 -9.03 6.15 24.24
C PRO A 368 -8.98 4.78 24.92
N ALA A 369 -9.05 3.72 24.14
CA ALA A 369 -8.81 2.35 24.61
C ALA A 369 -7.43 2.21 25.25
N GLY A 370 -7.33 1.41 26.30
CA GLY A 370 -6.08 1.16 27.02
C GLY A 370 -5.64 2.27 27.97
N THR A 371 -6.46 3.28 28.23
CA THR A 371 -6.12 4.37 29.17
C THR A 371 -6.32 3.91 30.60
N GLU A 372 -5.34 4.12 31.47
CA GLU A 372 -5.46 3.87 32.91
C GLU A 372 -6.05 5.07 33.67
N LEU A 373 -7.08 4.81 34.47
CA LEU A 373 -7.78 5.77 35.30
C LEU A 373 -7.90 5.26 36.74
N THR A 374 -7.94 6.19 37.68
CA THR A 374 -8.19 5.89 39.09
C THR A 374 -9.66 6.12 39.41
N ILE A 375 -10.31 5.15 40.06
CA ILE A 375 -11.67 5.28 40.57
C ILE A 375 -11.66 6.27 41.74
N LEU A 376 -12.41 7.36 41.61
CA LEU A 376 -12.57 8.39 42.64
C LEU A 376 -13.88 8.26 43.43
N GLY A 377 -14.90 7.61 42.85
CA GLY A 377 -16.19 7.41 43.50
C GLY A 377 -17.22 6.70 42.61
N GLY A 378 -18.39 6.41 43.16
CA GLY A 378 -19.37 5.48 42.58
C GLY A 378 -19.46 4.17 43.39
N PRO A 379 -20.25 3.19 42.94
CA PRO A 379 -21.07 3.23 41.73
C PRO A 379 -22.32 4.09 41.91
N THR A 380 -22.77 4.73 40.84
CA THR A 380 -24.10 5.33 40.72
C THR A 380 -24.79 4.77 39.49
N THR A 381 -26.09 4.47 39.59
CA THR A 381 -26.87 3.95 38.46
C THR A 381 -27.57 5.09 37.71
N ALA A 382 -27.40 5.14 36.39
CA ALA A 382 -28.09 6.08 35.50
C ALA A 382 -28.28 5.46 34.12
N ASP A 383 -29.44 5.67 33.51
CA ASP A 383 -29.82 5.14 32.18
C ASP A 383 -29.67 3.62 32.03
N GLY A 384 -29.93 2.88 33.13
CA GLY A 384 -29.79 1.43 33.18
C GLY A 384 -28.35 0.92 33.21
N LEU A 385 -27.34 1.81 33.34
CA LEU A 385 -25.91 1.46 33.41
C LEU A 385 -25.30 1.82 34.77
N THR A 386 -24.23 1.11 35.14
CA THR A 386 -23.42 1.42 36.32
C THR A 386 -22.33 2.42 35.95
N TRP A 387 -22.27 3.56 36.64
CA TRP A 387 -21.32 4.63 36.38
C TRP A 387 -20.35 4.84 37.54
N TRP A 388 -19.10 5.13 37.21
CA TRP A 388 -18.03 5.43 38.16
C TRP A 388 -17.44 6.80 37.85
N ARG A 389 -17.07 7.56 38.88
CA ARG A 389 -16.30 8.79 38.74
C ARG A 389 -14.82 8.43 38.73
N LEU A 390 -14.11 8.80 37.67
CA LEU A 390 -12.70 8.46 37.48
C LEU A 390 -11.88 9.69 37.13
N ARG A 391 -10.58 9.61 37.39
CA ARG A 391 -9.59 10.60 36.95
C ARG A 391 -8.46 9.90 36.21
N SER A 392 -8.06 10.46 35.07
CA SER A 392 -6.92 9.94 34.30
C SER A 392 -5.61 10.06 35.10
N LYS A 393 -4.77 9.01 35.04
CA LYS A 393 -3.44 9.02 35.68
C LYS A 393 -2.40 9.83 34.90
N SER A 394 -2.50 9.89 33.57
CA SER A 394 -1.55 10.59 32.70
C SER A 394 -1.93 12.06 32.43
N ASN A 395 -3.18 12.44 32.73
CA ASN A 395 -3.68 13.80 32.53
C ASN A 395 -4.64 14.20 33.66
N ALA A 396 -4.14 14.92 34.65
CA ALA A 396 -4.89 15.35 35.83
C ALA A 396 -6.12 16.25 35.52
N ALA A 397 -6.29 16.72 34.28
CA ALA A 397 -7.38 17.59 33.86
C ALA A 397 -8.69 16.84 33.46
N HIS A 398 -8.64 15.52 33.23
CA HIS A 398 -9.83 14.75 32.87
C HIS A 398 -10.35 13.97 34.08
N GLU A 399 -11.40 14.52 34.67
CA GLU A 399 -12.17 13.91 35.73
C GLU A 399 -13.66 13.93 35.37
N GLY A 400 -14.33 12.78 35.51
CA GLY A 400 -15.72 12.65 35.14
C GLY A 400 -16.26 11.24 35.33
N TRP A 401 -17.50 11.02 34.91
CA TRP A 401 -18.23 9.77 35.03
C TRP A 401 -18.13 8.93 33.76
N MET A 402 -17.89 7.64 33.90
CA MET A 402 -17.87 6.66 32.81
C MET A 402 -18.67 5.42 33.17
N ALA A 403 -19.34 4.83 32.20
CA ALA A 403 -20.07 3.57 32.37
C ALA A 403 -19.09 2.40 32.49
N GLN A 404 -19.37 1.46 33.40
CA GLN A 404 -18.60 0.24 33.59
C GLN A 404 -18.77 -0.74 32.43
N SER A 405 -19.98 -0.83 31.88
CA SER A 405 -20.34 -1.76 30.79
C SER A 405 -21.56 -1.26 30.03
N THR A 406 -21.72 -1.70 28.77
CA THR A 406 -22.93 -1.48 27.94
C THR A 406 -23.31 -2.77 27.22
N ASN A 407 -24.57 -3.21 27.30
CA ASN A 407 -25.06 -4.45 26.64
C ASN A 407 -24.19 -5.69 26.90
N GLY A 408 -23.68 -5.85 28.12
CA GLY A 408 -22.81 -6.98 28.50
C GLY A 408 -21.33 -6.85 28.14
N VAL A 409 -20.91 -5.81 27.41
CA VAL A 409 -19.50 -5.55 27.09
C VAL A 409 -18.88 -4.66 28.16
N ALA A 410 -17.80 -5.12 28.79
CA ALA A 410 -17.06 -4.35 29.78
C ALA A 410 -16.30 -3.19 29.12
N LEU A 411 -16.52 -1.98 29.60
CA LEU A 411 -15.84 -0.75 29.16
C LEU A 411 -14.64 -0.41 30.04
N LEU A 412 -14.65 -0.87 31.30
CA LEU A 412 -13.60 -0.68 32.30
C LEU A 412 -13.15 -2.04 32.87
N THR A 413 -11.86 -2.23 33.07
CA THR A 413 -11.27 -3.45 33.64
C THR A 413 -10.27 -3.12 34.74
N LYS A 414 -10.29 -3.83 35.88
CA LYS A 414 -9.41 -3.55 37.03
C LYS A 414 -7.97 -3.98 36.72
N VAL A 415 -7.02 -3.09 36.99
CA VAL A 415 -5.58 -3.37 36.92
C VAL A 415 -5.17 -3.94 38.27
N THR A 416 -4.91 -5.24 38.34
CA THR A 416 -4.41 -5.93 39.55
C THR A 416 -2.90 -5.80 39.60
N GLY A 417 -2.40 -5.05 40.58
CA GLY A 417 -1.00 -4.64 40.66
C GLY A 417 -0.06 -5.73 41.17
N GLY A 418 1.06 -5.86 40.48
CA GLY A 418 2.32 -6.38 40.99
C GLY A 418 3.42 -5.72 40.18
N ASP A 419 3.99 -4.64 40.73
CA ASP A 419 5.44 -4.38 40.72
C ASP A 419 5.73 -3.01 41.31
N THR A 420 6.39 -3.05 42.46
CA THR A 420 7.10 -1.94 43.09
C THR A 420 8.24 -1.51 42.16
N VAL A 421 8.11 -0.37 41.48
CA VAL A 421 9.18 0.16 40.63
C VAL A 421 10.19 0.89 41.51
N GLU A 422 11.29 0.19 41.76
CA GLU A 422 12.63 0.72 42.02
C GLU A 422 12.91 1.91 41.06
N PRO A 423 13.62 2.98 41.48
CA PRO A 423 13.93 4.09 40.58
C PRO A 423 14.50 3.58 39.26
N PRO A 424 14.07 4.11 38.10
CA PRO A 424 14.44 3.56 36.80
C PRO A 424 15.96 3.44 36.70
N LYS A 425 16.46 2.23 36.44
CA LYS A 425 17.88 1.99 36.11
C LYS A 425 18.17 2.66 34.77
N GLY A 426 18.52 3.94 34.85
CA GLY A 426 18.90 4.74 33.71
C GLY A 426 20.35 4.45 33.30
N THR A 427 20.64 4.57 32.00
CA THR A 427 21.95 4.21 31.42
C THR A 427 23.02 5.31 31.57
N PHE A 428 22.64 6.51 32.02
CA PHE A 428 23.53 7.66 32.16
C PHE A 428 23.65 8.14 33.60
N THR A 429 24.65 8.99 33.85
CA THR A 429 24.80 9.76 35.08
C THR A 429 24.91 11.24 34.76
N LYS A 430 24.54 12.12 35.70
CA LYS A 430 24.69 13.57 35.51
C LYS A 430 26.15 13.91 35.18
N GLY A 431 26.35 14.67 34.10
CA GLY A 431 27.67 15.00 33.56
C GLY A 431 28.14 14.10 32.41
N ASP A 432 27.48 12.96 32.16
CA ASP A 432 27.78 12.13 31.00
C ASP A 432 27.55 12.91 29.70
N ARG A 433 28.47 12.75 28.76
CA ARG A 433 28.27 13.17 27.37
C ARG A 433 27.46 12.11 26.66
N ILE A 434 26.42 12.56 25.96
CA ILE A 434 25.58 11.71 25.13
C ILE A 434 25.60 12.22 23.70
N VAL A 435 25.22 11.37 22.76
CA VAL A 435 24.97 11.72 21.36
C VAL A 435 23.59 11.18 20.98
N THR A 436 22.81 11.98 20.26
CA THR A 436 21.53 11.54 19.70
C THR A 436 21.77 10.53 18.57
N THR A 437 21.06 9.41 18.60
CA THR A 437 21.16 8.34 17.58
C THR A 437 20.14 8.50 16.47
N THR A 438 19.14 9.36 16.66
CA THR A 438 18.12 9.78 15.68
C THR A 438 17.81 11.27 15.88
N VAL A 439 16.84 11.81 15.14
CA VAL A 439 16.20 13.07 15.56
C VAL A 439 15.43 12.83 16.86
N VAL A 440 15.69 13.64 17.89
CA VAL A 440 15.07 13.54 19.21
C VAL A 440 14.33 14.82 19.55
N ARG A 441 13.02 14.72 19.75
CA ARG A 441 12.17 15.85 20.13
C ARG A 441 12.38 16.21 21.61
N MET A 442 13.14 17.27 21.86
CA MET A 442 13.40 17.80 23.21
C MET A 442 12.21 18.58 23.75
N ARG A 443 11.88 18.37 25.02
CA ARG A 443 10.67 18.90 25.67
C ARG A 443 10.97 19.69 26.94
N LYS A 444 10.05 20.56 27.37
CA LYS A 444 10.16 21.32 28.62
C LYS A 444 9.98 20.41 29.84
N SER A 445 9.24 19.31 29.69
CA SER A 445 8.97 18.33 30.74
C SER A 445 9.03 16.88 30.22
N PRO A 446 9.32 15.87 31.05
CA PRO A 446 9.29 14.46 30.63
C PRO A 446 7.91 14.05 30.08
N GLY A 447 7.92 13.15 29.10
CA GLY A 447 6.75 12.56 28.46
C GLY A 447 6.36 13.22 27.13
N TYR A 448 5.73 12.47 26.24
CA TYR A 448 5.26 12.89 24.92
C TYR A 448 3.74 12.78 24.74
N THR A 449 3.02 12.02 25.57
CA THR A 449 1.56 11.88 25.45
C THR A 449 0.83 13.10 26.04
N ASN A 450 -0.22 13.59 25.37
CA ASN A 450 -1.05 14.73 25.82
C ASN A 450 -0.30 16.04 26.09
N LYS A 451 0.88 16.25 25.48
CA LYS A 451 1.66 17.48 25.59
C LYS A 451 1.24 18.49 24.51
N LEU A 452 1.11 19.76 24.88
CA LEU A 452 0.88 20.85 23.92
C LEU A 452 2.09 21.03 23.01
N ALA A 453 1.88 21.56 21.81
CA ALA A 453 2.99 21.92 20.91
C ALA A 453 3.99 22.89 21.56
N SER A 454 3.55 23.72 22.50
CA SER A 454 4.39 24.65 23.27
C SER A 454 5.30 23.98 24.30
N ASP A 455 5.14 22.68 24.58
CA ASP A 455 6.05 21.88 25.41
C ASP A 455 7.29 21.43 24.63
N VAL A 456 7.27 21.50 23.29
CA VAL A 456 8.45 21.23 22.46
C VAL A 456 9.44 22.38 22.59
N VAL A 457 10.68 22.06 22.93
CA VAL A 457 11.81 23.01 22.99
C VAL A 457 12.47 23.10 21.62
N ALA A 458 12.85 21.95 21.05
CA ALA A 458 13.46 21.83 19.74
C ALA A 458 13.47 20.35 19.30
N ASP A 459 13.53 20.11 17.99
CA ASP A 459 13.92 18.79 17.46
C ASP A 459 15.43 18.78 17.31
N ILE A 460 16.11 17.95 18.11
CA ILE A 460 17.56 17.82 18.13
C ILE A 460 17.93 16.80 17.07
N ALA A 461 18.73 17.21 16.08
CA ALA A 461 19.13 16.34 14.99
C ALA A 461 19.93 15.12 15.49
N GLN A 462 20.00 14.07 14.68
CA GLN A 462 20.88 12.93 14.91
C GLN A 462 22.35 13.36 14.94
N GLY A 463 23.17 12.70 15.77
CA GLY A 463 24.59 12.96 15.89
C GLY A 463 24.93 14.20 16.73
N VAL A 464 23.93 14.89 17.28
CA VAL A 464 24.15 16.07 18.12
C VAL A 464 24.51 15.63 19.52
N GLU A 465 25.64 16.13 20.00
CA GLU A 465 26.10 15.84 21.34
C GLU A 465 25.41 16.72 22.40
N GLY A 466 25.22 16.15 23.58
CA GLY A 466 24.68 16.84 24.74
C GLY A 466 25.35 16.39 26.03
N THR A 467 25.08 17.11 27.10
CA THR A 467 25.53 16.75 28.44
C THR A 467 24.32 16.57 29.35
N VAL A 468 24.24 15.42 30.01
CA VAL A 468 23.17 15.09 30.96
C VAL A 468 23.22 16.03 32.16
N GLN A 469 22.12 16.71 32.44
CA GLN A 469 21.97 17.69 33.52
C GLN A 469 21.18 17.14 34.71
N ASP A 470 20.17 16.29 34.46
CA ASP A 470 19.28 15.70 35.46
C ASP A 470 18.59 14.43 34.91
N GLY A 471 17.99 13.61 35.77
CA GLY A 471 17.38 12.31 35.44
C GLY A 471 18.04 11.12 36.16
N PRO A 472 17.51 9.89 36.00
CA PRO A 472 16.40 9.51 35.14
C PRO A 472 15.02 9.84 35.74
N ARG A 473 14.04 10.14 34.88
CA ARG A 473 12.61 10.22 35.25
C ARG A 473 11.77 9.32 34.35
N SER A 474 10.82 8.60 34.92
CA SER A 474 9.88 7.77 34.14
C SER A 474 8.66 8.58 33.70
N ALA A 475 8.33 8.56 32.41
CA ALA A 475 7.10 9.10 31.86
C ALA A 475 6.75 8.37 30.54
N ASP A 476 5.46 8.08 30.33
CA ASP A 476 4.96 7.30 29.17
C ASP A 476 5.65 5.94 28.99
N SER A 477 5.98 5.28 30.11
CA SER A 477 6.74 4.03 30.13
C SER A 477 8.15 4.12 29.55
N LEU A 478 8.70 5.34 29.40
CA LEU A 478 10.06 5.62 28.93
C LEU A 478 10.91 6.24 30.03
N THR A 479 12.23 6.07 29.91
CA THR A 479 13.24 6.75 30.72
C THR A 479 13.64 8.08 30.08
N TRP A 480 13.54 9.18 30.81
CA TRP A 480 13.83 10.54 30.34
C TRP A 480 15.01 11.18 31.08
N TRP A 481 15.82 11.93 30.32
CA TRP A 481 16.97 12.67 30.80
C TRP A 481 16.87 14.13 30.41
N GLN A 482 17.21 15.02 31.34
CA GLN A 482 17.40 16.43 31.01
C GLN A 482 18.79 16.61 30.42
N VAL A 483 18.87 17.19 29.23
CA VAL A 483 20.11 17.33 28.48
C VAL A 483 20.28 18.78 28.05
N ASN A 484 21.50 19.29 28.20
CA ASN A 484 21.92 20.56 27.60
C ASN A 484 22.64 20.26 26.27
N THR A 485 22.15 20.84 25.18
CA THR A 485 22.66 20.59 23.81
C THR A 485 22.42 21.82 22.92
N THR A 486 22.65 21.68 21.63
CA THR A 486 22.50 22.75 20.63
C THR A 486 21.33 22.43 19.69
N ALA A 487 20.36 23.33 19.59
CA ALA A 487 19.24 23.23 18.64
C ALA A 487 19.71 23.45 17.19
N PRO A 488 18.91 23.08 16.17
CA PRO A 488 19.29 23.21 14.75
C PRO A 488 19.71 24.63 14.32
N ASN A 489 19.20 25.65 15.00
CA ASN A 489 19.54 27.06 14.77
C ASN A 489 20.84 27.52 15.47
N GLY A 490 21.61 26.61 16.08
CA GLY A 490 22.85 26.91 16.80
C GLY A 490 22.66 27.40 18.24
N THR A 491 21.42 27.54 18.73
CA THR A 491 21.15 28.04 20.08
C THR A 491 21.34 26.94 21.12
N ARG A 492 21.99 27.25 22.25
CA ARG A 492 22.05 26.33 23.40
C ARG A 492 20.67 26.18 24.03
N VAL A 493 20.20 24.94 24.14
CA VAL A 493 18.90 24.59 24.70
C VAL A 493 19.06 23.53 25.78
N THR A 494 18.16 23.54 26.76
CA THR A 494 18.09 22.53 27.81
C THR A 494 16.67 22.04 27.93
N GLY A 495 16.49 20.71 27.95
CA GLY A 495 15.18 20.08 28.00
C GLY A 495 15.27 18.57 28.17
N TRP A 496 14.12 17.92 28.26
CA TRP A 496 13.97 16.49 28.49
C TRP A 496 13.92 15.73 27.18
N MET A 497 14.72 14.67 27.09
CA MET A 497 14.78 13.73 25.97
C MET A 497 14.63 12.31 26.50
N ALA A 498 13.85 11.48 25.79
CA ALA A 498 13.74 10.06 26.11
C ALA A 498 15.02 9.34 25.71
N GLU A 499 15.45 8.37 26.53
CA GLU A 499 16.60 7.52 26.24
C GLU A 499 16.30 6.53 25.11
N VAL A 500 15.10 5.97 25.13
CA VAL A 500 14.56 5.00 24.17
C VAL A 500 13.15 5.45 23.81
N GLY A 501 12.76 5.31 22.54
CA GLY A 501 11.42 5.61 22.05
C GLY A 501 10.40 4.51 22.39
N PRO A 502 9.10 4.76 22.22
CA PRO A 502 8.02 3.79 22.54
C PRO A 502 8.01 2.53 21.66
N ASN A 503 8.76 2.55 20.56
CA ASN A 503 9.00 1.41 19.68
C ASN A 503 10.34 0.68 19.98
N GLY A 504 11.04 1.04 21.05
CA GLY A 504 12.31 0.43 21.43
C GLY A 504 13.55 1.00 20.74
N ILE A 505 13.42 2.02 19.89
CA ILE A 505 14.57 2.68 19.25
C ILE A 505 15.37 3.44 20.30
N THR A 506 16.67 3.15 20.41
CA THR A 506 17.58 3.96 21.23
C THR A 506 17.67 5.36 20.63
N LEU A 507 17.45 6.40 21.43
CA LEU A 507 17.45 7.81 21.04
C LEU A 507 18.72 8.54 21.53
N LEU A 508 19.28 8.10 22.67
CA LEU A 508 20.49 8.66 23.28
C LEU A 508 21.49 7.52 23.53
N THR A 509 22.77 7.76 23.25
CA THR A 509 23.86 6.85 23.65
C THR A 509 25.02 7.63 24.25
N LYS A 510 25.90 6.98 25.03
CA LYS A 510 27.04 7.62 25.70
C LYS A 510 28.11 7.97 24.67
N ALA A 511 28.53 9.23 24.62
CA ALA A 511 29.60 9.68 23.74
C ALA A 511 30.96 9.27 24.32
N THR A 512 31.69 8.41 23.60
CA THR A 512 33.06 8.02 23.97
C THR A 512 34.04 9.17 23.75
N ALA A 513 34.99 9.34 24.67
CA ALA A 513 35.82 10.54 24.77
C ALA A 513 36.88 10.71 23.65
N ALA A 514 37.07 12.00 23.29
CA ALA A 514 38.08 12.66 22.46
C ALA A 514 37.94 12.58 20.92
N PRO A 515 37.66 13.73 20.25
CA PRO A 515 37.61 13.78 18.79
C PRO A 515 39.04 13.78 18.20
N PRO A 516 39.26 13.17 17.02
CA PRO A 516 40.46 13.47 16.25
C PRO A 516 40.46 14.96 15.87
N PRO A 517 41.62 15.59 15.65
CA PRO A 517 41.68 16.98 15.22
C PRO A 517 40.81 17.17 13.96
N PRO A 518 40.21 18.34 13.75
CA PRO A 518 39.40 18.57 12.57
C PRO A 518 40.26 18.27 11.33
N PRO A 519 39.80 17.42 10.39
CA PRO A 519 40.51 17.27 9.13
C PRO A 519 40.56 18.64 8.44
N PRO A 520 41.68 18.99 7.79
CA PRO A 520 41.77 20.19 6.98
C PRO A 520 40.77 20.11 5.81
N ALA A 521 40.48 21.27 5.22
CA ALA A 521 39.49 21.46 4.16
C ALA A 521 39.52 20.39 3.03
N THR A 522 38.32 19.99 2.59
CA THR A 522 37.96 19.49 1.24
C THR A 522 38.80 18.34 0.67
N GLY A 523 38.65 17.12 1.21
CA GLY A 523 39.22 15.89 0.63
C GLY A 523 38.44 15.30 -0.55
N LEU A 524 37.34 15.94 -0.96
CA LEU A 524 36.49 15.51 -2.07
C LEU A 524 37.09 15.94 -3.42
N ALA A 525 36.89 15.11 -4.45
CA ALA A 525 37.28 15.39 -5.82
C ALA A 525 36.21 14.94 -6.81
N ALA A 526 36.24 15.49 -8.03
CA ALA A 526 35.42 14.98 -9.12
C ALA A 526 35.68 13.48 -9.36
N GLY A 527 34.60 12.73 -9.55
CA GLY A 527 34.60 11.26 -9.64
C GLY A 527 34.45 10.54 -8.29
N ASP A 528 34.44 11.26 -7.16
CA ASP A 528 34.18 10.62 -5.87
C ASP A 528 32.71 10.21 -5.73
N ILE A 529 32.51 9.03 -5.14
CA ILE A 529 31.20 8.54 -4.68
C ILE A 529 31.13 8.82 -3.18
N VAL A 530 30.19 9.67 -2.78
CA VAL A 530 30.02 10.16 -1.40
C VAL A 530 28.61 9.87 -0.89
N SER A 531 28.38 10.06 0.39
CA SER A 531 27.05 9.92 1.00
C SER A 531 26.53 11.28 1.49
N ALA A 532 25.23 11.49 1.33
CA ALA A 532 24.48 12.52 2.02
C ALA A 532 24.39 12.15 3.51
N ILE A 533 24.97 12.96 4.40
CA ILE A 533 25.00 12.71 5.85
C ILE A 533 23.69 13.10 6.53
N VAL A 534 23.01 14.07 5.93
CA VAL A 534 21.65 14.50 6.25
C VAL A 534 20.94 14.71 4.92
N SER A 535 19.64 14.99 4.93
CA SER A 535 18.96 15.38 3.69
C SER A 535 19.63 16.62 3.08
N VAL A 536 20.04 16.52 1.81
CA VAL A 536 20.80 17.56 1.10
C VAL A 536 20.00 18.12 -0.06
N ARG A 537 19.75 19.42 -0.01
CA ARG A 537 19.03 20.14 -1.07
C ARG A 537 19.86 20.31 -2.32
N LEU A 538 19.34 19.85 -3.45
CA LEU A 538 19.92 19.99 -4.76
C LEU A 538 19.41 21.28 -5.45
N ARG A 539 20.33 22.03 -6.06
CA ARG A 539 20.03 23.31 -6.71
C ARG A 539 20.50 23.39 -8.16
N ASN A 540 19.82 24.21 -8.96
CA ASN A 540 20.23 24.52 -10.33
C ASN A 540 21.55 25.27 -10.38
N THR A 541 21.79 26.17 -9.42
CA THR A 541 23.01 26.99 -9.35
C THR A 541 23.64 27.00 -7.95
N PRO A 542 24.97 27.20 -7.81
CA PRO A 542 25.59 27.35 -6.50
C PRO A 542 24.99 28.53 -5.70
N GLY A 543 24.86 28.35 -4.39
CA GLY A 543 24.35 29.34 -3.44
C GLY A 543 22.91 29.06 -2.99
N TYR A 544 22.54 29.57 -1.82
CA TYR A 544 21.22 29.42 -1.21
C TYR A 544 20.54 30.76 -0.86
N LEU A 545 21.27 31.88 -0.81
CA LEU A 545 20.71 33.20 -0.50
C LEU A 545 20.06 33.84 -1.73
N ASN A 546 18.88 34.46 -1.55
CA ASN A 546 18.15 35.22 -2.57
C ASN A 546 17.90 34.46 -3.89
N LYS A 547 17.72 33.14 -3.82
CA LYS A 547 17.42 32.29 -4.98
C LYS A 547 15.90 32.20 -5.22
N PRO A 548 15.47 32.12 -6.50
CA PRO A 548 14.07 31.86 -6.81
C PRO A 548 13.67 30.43 -6.42
N SER A 549 12.38 30.17 -6.28
CA SER A 549 11.86 28.87 -5.80
C SER A 549 12.12 27.71 -6.78
N ASP A 550 12.23 28.00 -8.08
CA ASP A 550 12.56 27.06 -9.16
C ASP A 550 14.06 26.71 -9.25
N ASP A 551 14.91 27.33 -8.42
CA ASP A 551 16.30 26.91 -8.29
C ASP A 551 16.44 25.59 -7.51
N VAL A 552 15.42 25.18 -6.74
CA VAL A 552 15.44 23.91 -6.01
C VAL A 552 14.98 22.78 -6.92
N LEU A 553 15.87 21.80 -7.13
CA LEU A 553 15.61 20.63 -7.98
C LEU A 553 15.03 19.44 -7.20
N GLY A 554 15.26 19.40 -5.90
CA GLY A 554 14.82 18.33 -5.01
C GLY A 554 15.76 18.17 -3.83
N ASP A 555 15.56 17.11 -3.05
CA ASP A 555 16.37 16.81 -1.88
C ASP A 555 16.88 15.36 -1.99
N PHE A 556 18.19 15.15 -1.82
CA PHE A 556 18.74 13.83 -1.53
C PHE A 556 18.32 13.41 -0.13
N ARG A 557 18.01 12.12 0.04
CA ARG A 557 17.71 11.54 1.35
C ARG A 557 18.98 11.50 2.21
N ASP A 558 18.83 11.54 3.52
CA ASP A 558 19.92 11.15 4.42
C ASP A 558 20.32 9.70 4.12
N ASP A 559 21.63 9.45 4.00
CA ASP A 559 22.31 8.24 3.49
C ASP A 559 22.45 8.09 1.96
N ALA A 560 21.80 8.94 1.15
CA ALA A 560 21.78 8.75 -0.30
C ALA A 560 23.19 8.81 -0.90
N THR A 561 23.46 7.96 -1.88
CA THR A 561 24.70 8.01 -2.64
C THR A 561 24.69 9.17 -3.63
N VAL A 562 25.74 9.99 -3.57
CA VAL A 562 25.91 11.20 -4.35
C VAL A 562 27.23 11.11 -5.12
N ASN A 563 27.17 11.27 -6.44
CA ASN A 563 28.35 11.25 -7.30
C ASN A 563 28.85 12.69 -7.50
N ILE A 564 30.10 12.96 -7.18
CA ILE A 564 30.71 14.27 -7.44
C ILE A 564 31.07 14.35 -8.93
N ILE A 565 30.40 15.21 -9.67
CA ILE A 565 30.61 15.39 -11.12
C ILE A 565 31.73 16.41 -11.37
N ALA A 566 31.64 17.57 -10.72
CA ALA A 566 32.57 18.68 -10.93
C ALA A 566 32.56 19.65 -9.75
N GLY A 567 33.53 20.58 -9.72
CA GLY A 567 33.71 21.55 -8.64
C GLY A 567 35.17 21.59 -8.18
N ALA A 568 35.48 22.21 -7.05
CA ALA A 568 34.57 22.95 -6.17
C ALA A 568 34.28 24.39 -6.66
N ARG A 569 33.12 24.95 -6.32
CA ARG A 569 32.81 26.38 -6.47
C ARG A 569 32.47 26.99 -5.12
N THR A 570 32.85 28.25 -4.91
CA THR A 570 32.50 28.98 -3.68
C THR A 570 31.30 29.89 -3.94
N ALA A 571 30.28 29.80 -3.08
CA ALA A 571 29.12 30.71 -3.08
C ALA A 571 28.52 30.77 -1.66
N ASP A 572 28.09 31.96 -1.22
CA ASP A 572 27.55 32.22 0.12
C ASP A 572 28.45 31.74 1.28
N ASN A 573 29.77 31.90 1.10
CA ASN A 573 30.81 31.40 2.02
C ASN A 573 30.79 29.87 2.24
N LEU A 574 30.16 29.12 1.33
CA LEU A 574 30.12 27.65 1.32
C LEU A 574 30.83 27.09 0.08
N THR A 575 31.34 25.87 0.22
CA THR A 575 31.87 25.06 -0.88
C THR A 575 30.72 24.28 -1.51
N TRP A 576 30.54 24.42 -2.82
CA TRP A 576 29.51 23.74 -3.60
C TRP A 576 30.14 22.82 -4.64
N TRP A 577 29.53 21.65 -4.80
CA TRP A 577 29.90 20.63 -5.76
C TRP A 577 28.76 20.40 -6.74
N GLN A 578 29.10 20.23 -8.02
CA GLN A 578 28.14 19.69 -8.97
C GLN A 578 28.05 18.19 -8.72
N VAL A 579 26.84 17.70 -8.49
CA VAL A 579 26.59 16.34 -8.07
C VAL A 579 25.43 15.72 -8.82
N GLY A 580 25.40 14.39 -8.87
CA GLY A 580 24.27 13.64 -9.40
C GLY A 580 23.98 12.37 -8.63
N GLY A 581 22.71 11.97 -8.60
CA GLY A 581 22.24 10.80 -7.86
C GLY A 581 20.72 10.68 -7.92
N ILE A 582 20.15 9.89 -7.01
CA ILE A 582 18.71 9.66 -6.92
C ILE A 582 18.14 10.49 -5.77
N LEU A 583 17.14 11.32 -6.08
CA LEU A 583 16.46 12.18 -5.14
C LEU A 583 15.52 11.37 -4.23
N SER A 584 15.06 11.98 -3.13
CA SER A 584 14.08 11.37 -2.21
C SER A 584 12.75 11.03 -2.89
N SER A 585 12.45 11.64 -4.03
CA SER A 585 11.29 11.31 -4.88
C SER A 585 11.48 10.01 -5.67
N GLY A 586 12.70 9.46 -5.74
CA GLY A 586 13.08 8.36 -6.61
C GLY A 586 13.45 8.77 -8.03
N GLU A 587 13.44 10.07 -8.34
CA GLU A 587 13.84 10.63 -9.63
C GLU A 587 15.35 10.93 -9.68
N GLU A 588 15.94 10.93 -10.88
CA GLU A 588 17.29 11.42 -11.07
C GLU A 588 17.41 12.94 -10.79
N GLY A 589 18.48 13.33 -10.11
CA GLY A 589 18.82 14.72 -9.87
C GLY A 589 20.27 15.01 -10.24
N VAL A 590 20.48 16.03 -11.07
CA VAL A 590 21.81 16.60 -11.35
C VAL A 590 21.78 18.10 -11.09
N GLY A 591 22.67 18.58 -10.23
CA GLY A 591 22.68 19.98 -9.82
C GLY A 591 23.85 20.29 -8.90
N TRP A 592 23.68 21.27 -8.01
CA TRP A 592 24.67 21.74 -7.06
C TRP A 592 24.24 21.45 -5.62
N ALA A 593 25.14 20.87 -4.84
CA ALA A 593 24.98 20.61 -3.42
C ALA A 593 26.13 21.24 -2.63
N ALA A 594 25.83 21.82 -1.48
CA ALA A 594 26.85 22.35 -0.59
C ALA A 594 27.54 21.20 0.18
N GLU A 595 28.85 21.28 0.36
CA GLU A 595 29.61 20.34 1.19
C GLU A 595 29.22 20.45 2.66
N LYS A 596 29.03 21.69 3.12
CA LYS A 596 28.63 22.03 4.49
C LYS A 596 27.54 23.09 4.46
N GLY A 597 26.67 23.08 5.45
CA GLY A 597 25.68 24.12 5.69
C GLY A 597 26.28 25.38 6.33
N PRO A 598 25.51 26.48 6.41
CA PRO A 598 25.94 27.76 7.01
C PRO A 598 26.42 27.66 8.46
N THR A 599 25.95 26.65 9.20
CA THR A 599 26.32 26.37 10.60
C THR A 599 27.55 25.47 10.72
N GLY A 600 28.16 25.07 9.61
CA GLY A 600 29.29 24.13 9.56
C GLY A 600 28.89 22.65 9.55
N THR A 601 27.59 22.32 9.58
CA THR A 601 27.08 20.95 9.47
C THR A 601 27.54 20.33 8.16
N VAL A 602 28.17 19.15 8.20
CA VAL A 602 28.58 18.42 7.00
C VAL A 602 27.35 17.82 6.32
N LEU A 603 27.19 18.11 5.02
CA LEU A 603 26.05 17.67 4.23
C LEU A 603 26.39 16.47 3.35
N ILE A 604 27.55 16.50 2.69
CA ILE A 604 28.09 15.38 1.90
C ILE A 604 29.50 15.04 2.37
N ALA A 605 29.79 13.75 2.54
CA ALA A 605 31.10 13.26 2.95
C ALA A 605 31.36 11.84 2.47
N ALA A 606 32.60 11.35 2.64
CA ALA A 606 32.93 9.97 2.33
C ALA A 606 31.95 8.99 3.03
N PRO A 607 31.56 7.90 2.34
CA PRO A 607 30.64 6.91 2.90
C PRO A 607 31.24 6.25 4.15
N PRO A 608 30.40 5.75 5.08
CA PRO A 608 30.88 4.99 6.22
C PRO A 608 31.59 3.71 5.76
N VAL A 609 32.54 3.22 6.57
CA VAL A 609 33.22 1.95 6.30
C VAL A 609 32.38 0.77 6.78
N LEU A 610 32.44 -0.36 6.06
CA LEU A 610 31.84 -1.62 6.46
C LEU A 610 32.44 -2.09 7.80
N PRO A 611 31.61 -2.57 8.74
CA PRO A 611 32.04 -2.96 10.08
C PRO A 611 33.23 -3.94 10.07
N GLY A 612 34.27 -3.62 10.84
CA GLY A 612 35.46 -4.47 10.96
C GLY A 612 36.34 -4.51 9.71
N THR A 613 36.14 -3.61 8.76
CA THR A 613 36.96 -3.50 7.54
C THR A 613 37.49 -2.08 7.34
N SER A 614 38.28 -1.89 6.27
CA SER A 614 38.65 -0.57 5.74
C SER A 614 37.88 -0.23 4.46
N ILE A 615 36.78 -0.91 4.14
CA ILE A 615 36.05 -0.74 2.87
C ILE A 615 34.91 0.27 3.08
N PRO A 616 34.76 1.33 2.28
CA PRO A 616 35.64 1.72 1.19
C PRO A 616 36.79 2.61 1.71
N ASN A 617 37.96 2.49 1.08
CA ASN A 617 39.08 3.40 1.37
C ASN A 617 39.81 3.75 0.07
N LYS A 618 39.58 4.99 -0.38
CA LYS A 618 40.16 5.57 -1.59
C LYS A 618 41.69 5.59 -1.57
N ALA A 619 42.31 5.88 -0.43
CA ALA A 619 43.76 5.99 -0.31
C ALA A 619 44.46 4.63 -0.50
N THR A 620 43.87 3.57 0.03
CA THR A 620 44.40 2.19 -0.05
C THR A 620 43.81 1.38 -1.20
N LYS A 621 42.85 1.96 -1.94
CA LYS A 621 42.04 1.28 -2.97
C LYS A 621 41.34 0.02 -2.44
N SER A 622 40.92 0.05 -1.17
CA SER A 622 40.20 -1.05 -0.53
C SER A 622 38.71 -0.93 -0.83
N TYR A 623 38.19 -1.91 -1.58
CA TYR A 623 36.79 -1.99 -2.03
C TYR A 623 36.34 -3.45 -2.05
N LEU A 624 35.02 -3.65 -2.04
CA LEU A 624 34.41 -4.94 -2.37
C LEU A 624 34.87 -5.41 -3.77
N GLY A 625 34.90 -6.73 -3.96
CA GLY A 625 35.12 -7.35 -5.25
C GLY A 625 34.00 -7.02 -6.24
N GLN A 626 34.29 -7.15 -7.53
CA GLN A 626 33.27 -7.04 -8.55
C GLN A 626 32.31 -8.24 -8.44
N PRO A 627 30.98 -8.03 -8.45
CA PRO A 627 30.02 -9.11 -8.23
C PRO A 627 29.82 -10.03 -9.43
N TYR A 628 30.49 -9.75 -10.56
CA TYR A 628 30.40 -10.49 -11.81
C TYR A 628 31.72 -10.45 -12.58
N GLN A 629 31.89 -11.37 -13.53
CA GLN A 629 33.00 -11.38 -14.47
C GLN A 629 32.66 -10.56 -15.73
N GLY A 630 33.43 -9.50 -16.00
CA GLY A 630 33.29 -8.67 -17.20
C GLY A 630 33.17 -7.18 -16.89
N ASN A 631 32.80 -6.37 -17.87
CA ASN A 631 32.53 -4.94 -17.67
C ASN A 631 31.13 -4.61 -18.19
N PHE A 632 30.23 -4.28 -17.28
CA PHE A 632 28.83 -4.00 -17.57
C PHE A 632 28.41 -2.72 -16.84
N GLY A 633 27.54 -1.94 -17.48
CA GLY A 633 26.99 -0.73 -16.89
C GLY A 633 25.87 -1.03 -15.89
N ILE A 634 25.61 -0.05 -15.04
CA ILE A 634 24.46 -0.06 -14.16
C ILE A 634 23.21 0.29 -14.98
N ALA A 635 22.20 -0.57 -14.93
CA ALA A 635 20.90 -0.35 -15.55
C ALA A 635 19.94 0.38 -14.60
N GLN A 636 20.05 0.10 -13.30
CA GLN A 636 19.20 0.71 -12.27
C GLN A 636 19.99 0.92 -10.97
N LEU A 637 19.87 2.11 -10.40
CA LEU A 637 20.51 2.51 -9.14
C LEU A 637 19.63 2.21 -7.92
N TRP A 638 20.25 2.26 -6.75
CA TRP A 638 19.58 2.26 -5.46
C TRP A 638 18.57 3.41 -5.35
N GLY A 639 17.40 3.13 -4.78
CA GLY A 639 16.34 4.12 -4.54
C GLY A 639 15.50 4.49 -5.75
N GLU A 640 15.84 4.04 -6.96
CA GLU A 640 15.04 4.33 -8.15
C GLU A 640 13.69 3.60 -8.10
N ASN A 641 12.72 4.17 -8.83
CA ASN A 641 11.40 3.59 -9.06
C ASN A 641 10.61 3.20 -7.79
N PRO A 642 10.50 4.07 -6.76
CA PRO A 642 9.77 3.78 -5.52
C PRO A 642 8.32 3.30 -5.76
N GLN A 643 7.68 3.79 -6.81
CA GLN A 643 6.35 3.37 -7.22
C GLN A 643 6.26 1.86 -7.55
N ILE A 644 7.32 1.26 -8.12
CA ILE A 644 7.38 -0.17 -8.43
C ILE A 644 7.63 -0.97 -7.15
N TYR A 645 8.65 -0.55 -6.39
CA TYR A 645 9.13 -1.31 -5.23
C TYR A 645 8.21 -1.21 -4.02
N SER A 646 7.34 -0.19 -3.93
CA SER A 646 6.33 -0.07 -2.86
C SER A 646 5.32 -1.23 -2.80
N SER A 647 5.23 -2.05 -3.85
CA SER A 647 4.45 -3.29 -3.85
C SER A 647 5.13 -4.46 -3.12
N ILE A 648 6.46 -4.38 -2.92
CA ILE A 648 7.26 -5.36 -2.22
C ILE A 648 7.37 -4.93 -0.75
N THR A 649 7.06 -5.84 0.17
CA THR A 649 7.12 -5.56 1.61
C THR A 649 8.12 -6.46 2.31
N TYR A 650 8.84 -5.90 3.28
CA TYR A 650 9.64 -6.64 4.25
C TYR A 650 9.03 -6.44 5.62
N ASP A 651 8.60 -7.55 6.23
CA ASP A 651 8.01 -7.58 7.57
C ASP A 651 6.82 -6.58 7.70
N GLY A 652 6.02 -6.48 6.64
CA GLY A 652 4.85 -5.59 6.55
C GLY A 652 5.17 -4.14 6.18
N VAL A 653 6.44 -3.78 5.97
CA VAL A 653 6.86 -2.43 5.56
C VAL A 653 7.17 -2.42 4.06
N PRO A 654 6.47 -1.59 3.26
CA PRO A 654 6.79 -1.38 1.85
C PRO A 654 8.21 -0.86 1.62
N LEU A 655 8.86 -1.31 0.54
CA LEU A 655 10.10 -0.69 0.10
C LEU A 655 9.84 0.74 -0.40
N ILE A 656 10.74 1.66 -0.06
CA ILE A 656 10.66 3.07 -0.47
C ILE A 656 11.47 3.36 -1.74
N GLY A 657 11.93 2.32 -2.45
CA GLY A 657 12.79 2.41 -3.63
C GLY A 657 13.44 1.08 -3.94
N HIS A 658 14.17 1.02 -5.06
CA HIS A 658 15.00 -0.12 -5.41
C HIS A 658 16.04 -0.39 -4.31
N ASN A 659 16.05 -1.60 -3.76
CA ASN A 659 16.85 -2.00 -2.61
C ASN A 659 18.18 -2.66 -2.99
N GLY A 660 18.72 -2.34 -4.17
CA GLY A 660 19.98 -2.85 -4.68
C GLY A 660 20.47 -2.05 -5.89
N ILE A 661 21.34 -2.65 -6.69
CA ILE A 661 21.80 -2.13 -7.98
C ILE A 661 21.69 -3.23 -9.01
N ASP A 662 21.19 -2.86 -10.19
CA ASP A 662 21.05 -3.78 -11.31
C ASP A 662 22.15 -3.53 -12.34
N PHE A 663 22.91 -4.57 -12.67
CA PHE A 663 23.93 -4.54 -13.71
C PHE A 663 23.43 -5.21 -14.99
N LEU A 664 23.64 -4.55 -16.14
CA LEU A 664 23.18 -5.05 -17.43
C LEU A 664 24.04 -6.22 -17.94
N THR A 665 23.83 -7.40 -17.37
CA THR A 665 24.59 -8.61 -17.68
C THR A 665 23.77 -9.58 -18.54
N PRO A 666 24.30 -10.10 -19.66
CA PRO A 666 23.67 -11.19 -20.39
C PRO A 666 23.50 -12.44 -19.51
N THR A 667 22.44 -13.22 -19.74
CA THR A 667 22.27 -14.55 -19.11
C THR A 667 23.52 -15.41 -19.31
N GLY A 668 23.95 -16.10 -18.25
CA GLY A 668 25.16 -16.93 -18.28
C GLY A 668 26.43 -16.23 -17.80
N THR A 669 26.38 -14.93 -17.49
CA THR A 669 27.55 -14.20 -16.98
C THR A 669 27.93 -14.75 -15.60
N PRO A 670 29.19 -15.14 -15.36
CA PRO A 670 29.61 -15.64 -14.05
C PRO A 670 29.45 -14.58 -12.95
N ILE A 671 28.73 -14.91 -11.87
CA ILE A 671 28.66 -14.09 -10.66
C ILE A 671 29.76 -14.49 -9.67
N LEU A 672 30.35 -13.52 -8.97
CA LEU A 672 31.53 -13.69 -8.14
C LEU A 672 31.30 -13.20 -6.71
N ALA A 673 31.86 -13.91 -5.73
CA ALA A 673 31.87 -13.50 -4.33
C ALA A 673 32.60 -12.15 -4.17
N VAL A 674 31.94 -11.14 -3.61
CA VAL A 674 32.51 -9.80 -3.42
C VAL A 674 33.54 -9.75 -2.29
N ASP A 675 33.45 -10.67 -1.35
CA ASP A 675 34.37 -10.80 -0.23
C ASP A 675 34.40 -12.25 0.30
N ASN A 676 35.23 -12.52 1.30
CA ASN A 676 35.28 -13.82 1.97
C ASN A 676 34.03 -14.03 2.82
N GLY A 677 33.43 -15.23 2.77
CA GLY A 677 32.20 -15.50 3.49
C GLY A 677 31.76 -16.96 3.42
N VAL A 678 30.50 -17.18 3.78
CA VAL A 678 29.84 -18.48 3.73
C VAL A 678 28.48 -18.32 3.07
N ILE A 679 28.13 -19.27 2.19
CA ILE A 679 26.81 -19.28 1.55
C ILE A 679 25.74 -19.52 2.62
N GLU A 680 24.87 -18.54 2.83
CA GLU A 680 23.78 -18.63 3.79
C GLU A 680 22.50 -19.13 3.14
N GLN A 681 22.22 -18.71 1.90
CA GLN A 681 21.06 -19.16 1.13
C GLN A 681 21.45 -19.42 -0.32
N ALA A 682 20.83 -20.44 -0.90
CA ALA A 682 20.83 -20.74 -2.33
C ALA A 682 19.39 -21.16 -2.68
N VAL A 683 18.64 -20.26 -3.31
CA VAL A 683 17.19 -20.40 -3.54
C VAL A 683 16.93 -20.52 -5.03
N TYR A 684 16.06 -21.47 -5.42
CA TYR A 684 15.66 -21.74 -6.80
C TYR A 684 14.17 -21.50 -7.06
N ASN A 685 13.42 -20.95 -6.11
CA ASN A 685 11.97 -20.80 -6.24
C ASN A 685 11.46 -19.56 -5.49
N ASP A 686 11.67 -18.39 -6.10
CA ASP A 686 11.07 -17.11 -5.67
C ASP A 686 10.54 -16.32 -6.89
N PRO A 687 9.50 -16.84 -7.58
CA PRO A 687 9.07 -16.34 -8.89
C PRO A 687 8.47 -14.93 -8.84
N THR A 688 8.02 -14.48 -7.67
CA THR A 688 7.45 -13.14 -7.45
C THR A 688 8.43 -12.14 -6.84
N GLY A 689 9.66 -12.58 -6.55
CA GLY A 689 10.71 -11.79 -5.90
C GLY A 689 12.04 -11.90 -6.65
N PHE A 690 13.08 -12.34 -5.96
CA PHE A 690 14.46 -12.36 -6.47
C PHE A 690 14.74 -13.49 -7.48
N GLY A 691 13.78 -14.36 -7.78
CA GLY A 691 14.00 -15.51 -8.65
C GLY A 691 14.95 -16.51 -8.02
N HIS A 692 15.90 -17.02 -8.80
CA HIS A 692 17.01 -17.77 -8.22
C HIS A 692 18.01 -16.79 -7.63
N PHE A 693 18.43 -17.01 -6.38
CA PHE A 693 19.39 -16.13 -5.75
C PHE A 693 20.32 -16.84 -4.77
N VAL A 694 21.48 -16.23 -4.56
CA VAL A 694 22.46 -16.64 -3.55
C VAL A 694 22.63 -15.51 -2.54
N LYS A 695 22.62 -15.84 -1.24
CA LYS A 695 23.08 -14.93 -0.18
C LYS A 695 24.37 -15.44 0.42
N VAL A 696 25.34 -14.55 0.53
CA VAL A 696 26.64 -14.82 1.15
C VAL A 696 26.76 -13.99 2.42
N ARG A 697 27.00 -14.66 3.55
CA ARG A 697 27.24 -14.03 4.83
C ARG A 697 28.73 -13.72 4.99
N HIS A 698 29.02 -12.47 5.28
CA HIS A 698 30.35 -11.93 5.52
C HIS A 698 30.52 -11.51 6.99
N SER A 699 31.72 -11.10 7.39
CA SER A 699 31.96 -10.58 8.75
C SER A 699 31.25 -9.24 9.01
N TRP A 700 31.04 -8.44 7.96
CA TRP A 700 30.44 -7.11 8.01
C TRP A 700 28.93 -7.10 7.77
N GLY A 701 28.33 -8.20 7.31
CA GLY A 701 26.95 -8.23 6.84
C GLY A 701 26.66 -9.38 5.89
N GLU A 702 25.78 -9.15 4.92
CA GLU A 702 25.43 -10.10 3.85
C GLU A 702 25.40 -9.44 2.46
N ALA A 703 25.67 -10.23 1.42
CA ALA A 703 25.53 -9.85 0.02
C ALA A 703 24.55 -10.80 -0.69
N LEU A 704 23.68 -10.24 -1.53
CA LEU A 704 22.63 -10.93 -2.27
C LEU A 704 22.87 -10.80 -3.77
N TYR A 705 22.75 -11.91 -4.48
CA TYR A 705 22.90 -12.03 -5.93
C TYR A 705 21.65 -12.69 -6.51
N ALA A 706 20.84 -11.95 -7.26
CA ALA A 706 19.52 -12.39 -7.68
C ALA A 706 19.33 -12.49 -9.19
N HIS A 707 18.16 -13.01 -9.57
CA HIS A 707 17.72 -13.24 -10.94
C HIS A 707 18.57 -14.24 -11.71
N LEU A 708 19.19 -15.18 -11.00
CA LEU A 708 20.18 -16.11 -11.55
C LEU A 708 19.53 -17.13 -12.49
N SER A 709 20.27 -17.56 -13.50
CA SER A 709 19.88 -18.72 -14.32
C SER A 709 20.38 -20.01 -13.70
N LYS A 710 21.53 -19.93 -13.01
CA LYS A 710 22.23 -21.07 -12.43
C LYS A 710 22.90 -20.70 -11.12
N ILE A 711 22.87 -21.62 -10.16
CA ILE A 711 23.61 -21.53 -8.91
C ILE A 711 24.58 -22.71 -8.86
N ASP A 712 25.87 -22.43 -8.66
CA ASP A 712 26.98 -23.39 -8.68
C ASP A 712 27.48 -23.73 -7.26
N VAL A 713 26.86 -23.18 -6.21
CA VAL A 713 27.27 -23.31 -4.80
C VAL A 713 26.16 -23.87 -3.92
N GLN A 714 26.54 -24.34 -2.73
CA GLN A 714 25.61 -24.93 -1.76
C GLN A 714 25.64 -24.18 -0.43
N VAL A 715 24.52 -24.18 0.31
CA VAL A 715 24.43 -23.59 1.65
C VAL A 715 25.50 -24.19 2.57
N GLY A 716 26.19 -23.33 3.33
CA GLY A 716 27.29 -23.69 4.22
C GLY A 716 28.67 -23.72 3.56
N GLN A 717 28.76 -23.61 2.22
CA GLN A 717 30.04 -23.55 1.51
C GLN A 717 30.81 -22.28 1.87
N GLN A 718 32.09 -22.41 2.21
CA GLN A 718 32.99 -21.27 2.35
C GLN A 718 33.43 -20.78 0.98
N VAL A 719 33.43 -19.47 0.80
CA VAL A 719 33.88 -18.80 -0.42
C VAL A 719 34.87 -17.72 -0.08
N VAL A 720 35.88 -17.56 -0.93
CA VAL A 720 36.79 -16.42 -0.89
C VAL A 720 36.42 -15.44 -2.00
N ARG A 721 36.79 -14.17 -1.81
CA ARG A 721 36.60 -13.12 -2.82
C ARG A 721 37.00 -13.61 -4.21
N GLY A 722 36.11 -13.42 -5.19
CA GLY A 722 36.31 -13.82 -6.58
C GLY A 722 35.92 -15.25 -6.92
N ASN A 723 35.50 -16.09 -5.96
CA ASN A 723 34.93 -17.40 -6.28
C ASN A 723 33.63 -17.27 -7.08
N LYS A 724 33.47 -18.10 -8.12
CA LYS A 724 32.22 -18.17 -8.89
C LYS A 724 31.11 -18.77 -8.03
N LEU A 725 29.97 -18.10 -8.00
CA LEU A 725 28.78 -18.52 -7.24
C LEU A 725 27.69 -19.12 -8.13
N GLY A 726 27.68 -18.80 -9.42
CA GLY A 726 26.63 -19.15 -10.36
C GLY A 726 26.70 -18.27 -11.60
N GLU A 727 25.56 -18.11 -12.27
CA GLU A 727 25.42 -17.35 -13.51
C GLU A 727 24.16 -16.47 -13.49
N THR A 728 24.29 -15.26 -14.01
CA THR A 728 23.18 -14.30 -14.17
C THR A 728 22.10 -14.88 -15.07
N GLY A 729 20.88 -14.36 -14.95
CA GLY A 729 19.73 -14.82 -15.72
C GLY A 729 18.62 -13.80 -15.78
N ASN A 730 17.39 -14.30 -15.81
CA ASN A 730 16.17 -13.50 -15.90
C ASN A 730 15.01 -14.17 -15.14
N THR A 731 15.30 -14.70 -13.94
CA THR A 731 14.31 -15.40 -13.11
C THR A 731 13.71 -14.47 -12.07
N GLY A 732 12.45 -14.70 -11.68
CA GLY A 732 11.75 -13.87 -10.69
C GLY A 732 11.14 -12.62 -11.29
N PHE A 733 11.05 -11.57 -10.48
CA PHE A 733 10.50 -10.27 -10.87
C PHE A 733 11.54 -9.45 -11.64
N THR A 734 11.56 -9.60 -12.97
CA THR A 734 12.53 -8.94 -13.86
C THR A 734 11.88 -8.45 -15.16
N PHE A 735 12.52 -7.47 -15.81
CA PHE A 735 12.11 -6.96 -17.13
C PHE A 735 13.05 -7.42 -18.27
N GLY A 736 14.16 -8.06 -17.93
CA GLY A 736 15.16 -8.55 -18.87
C GLY A 736 16.41 -9.06 -18.16
N PRO A 737 17.32 -9.76 -18.85
CA PRO A 737 18.52 -10.34 -18.23
C PRO A 737 19.42 -9.30 -17.56
N HIS A 738 19.69 -9.49 -16.26
CA HIS A 738 20.56 -8.63 -15.46
C HIS A 738 21.02 -9.35 -14.18
N LEU A 739 21.92 -8.71 -13.42
CA LEU A 739 22.23 -9.09 -12.05
C LEU A 739 21.69 -8.02 -11.12
N HIS A 740 20.74 -8.39 -10.25
CA HIS A 740 20.42 -7.60 -9.07
C HIS A 740 21.42 -7.93 -7.96
N PHE A 741 22.14 -6.92 -7.49
CA PHE A 741 23.11 -7.03 -6.42
C PHE A 741 22.74 -6.09 -5.27
N ALA A 742 22.62 -6.65 -4.07
CA ALA A 742 22.29 -5.89 -2.87
C ALA A 742 23.14 -6.33 -1.69
N ILE A 743 23.33 -5.44 -0.70
CA ILE A 743 24.03 -5.77 0.54
C ILE A 743 23.18 -5.38 1.75
N ARG A 744 23.35 -6.08 2.87
CA ARG A 744 22.93 -5.59 4.19
C ARG A 744 24.14 -5.45 5.08
N ILE A 745 24.22 -4.36 5.83
CA ILE A 745 25.37 -4.02 6.67
C ILE A 745 24.97 -4.17 8.13
N ASN A 746 25.76 -4.87 8.94
CA ASN A 746 25.41 -5.09 10.34
C ASN A 746 25.64 -3.85 11.22
N PRO A 747 24.74 -3.57 12.18
CA PRO A 747 23.39 -4.13 12.29
C PRO A 747 22.44 -3.50 11.25
N TYR A 748 21.53 -4.29 10.69
CA TYR A 748 20.48 -3.81 9.80
C TYR A 748 19.08 -4.07 10.39
N SER A 749 18.09 -3.31 9.95
CA SER A 749 16.68 -3.48 10.32
C SER A 749 15.84 -3.74 9.08
N ARG A 750 15.06 -4.82 9.06
CA ARG A 750 14.21 -5.15 7.90
C ARG A 750 12.98 -4.26 7.75
N THR A 751 12.69 -3.43 8.74
CA THR A 751 11.54 -2.51 8.75
C THR A 751 11.94 -1.06 8.50
N ASP A 752 13.15 -0.81 8.00
CA ASP A 752 13.71 0.53 7.71
C ASP A 752 13.19 1.16 6.41
N GLY A 753 12.26 0.50 5.71
CA GLY A 753 11.79 0.90 4.38
C GLY A 753 12.70 0.44 3.24
N TRP A 754 13.83 -0.19 3.54
CA TRP A 754 14.75 -0.78 2.57
C TRP A 754 14.86 -2.29 2.71
N GLY A 755 14.09 -2.90 3.62
CA GLY A 755 14.23 -4.32 3.93
C GLY A 755 15.56 -4.66 4.59
N GLY A 756 16.23 -3.67 5.22
CA GLY A 756 17.56 -3.81 5.81
C GLY A 756 18.71 -3.78 4.82
N PHE A 757 18.43 -3.54 3.54
CA PHE A 757 19.48 -3.38 2.54
C PHE A 757 20.14 -1.99 2.65
N SER A 758 21.32 -1.86 2.08
CA SER A 758 22.06 -0.61 1.95
C SER A 758 22.59 -0.50 0.53
N ASP A 759 22.77 0.73 0.04
CA ASP A 759 23.33 0.95 -1.30
C ASP A 759 24.73 0.34 -1.42
N PRO A 760 24.96 -0.63 -2.33
CA PRO A 760 26.29 -1.20 -2.53
C PRO A 760 27.26 -0.27 -3.27
N LEU A 761 26.77 0.75 -3.97
CA LEU A 761 27.56 1.60 -4.87
C LEU A 761 28.80 2.20 -4.20
N PRO A 762 28.73 2.79 -2.98
CA PRO A 762 29.89 3.42 -2.35
C PRO A 762 31.01 2.43 -1.98
N TYR A 763 30.69 1.14 -1.90
CA TYR A 763 31.61 0.08 -1.47
C TYR A 763 32.26 -0.66 -2.64
N LEU A 764 31.76 -0.47 -3.86
CA LEU A 764 32.34 -0.99 -5.09
C LEU A 764 33.48 -0.09 -5.56
N ASN A 765 34.43 -0.68 -6.28
CA ASN A 765 35.54 0.09 -6.86
C ASN A 765 35.01 1.00 -8.00
N PRO A 766 35.10 2.34 -7.88
CA PRO A 766 34.60 3.27 -8.90
C PRO A 766 35.23 3.07 -10.28
N ALA A 767 36.45 2.52 -10.35
CA ALA A 767 37.14 2.25 -11.61
C ALA A 767 36.64 0.99 -12.35
N SER A 768 35.86 0.13 -11.68
CA SER A 768 35.30 -1.11 -12.27
C SER A 768 33.81 -1.03 -12.56
N ILE A 769 33.19 0.13 -12.34
CA ILE A 769 31.75 0.34 -12.56
C ILE A 769 31.54 1.46 -13.56
N THR A 770 30.50 1.34 -14.38
CA THR A 770 30.08 2.40 -15.29
C THR A 770 28.75 2.95 -14.80
N LEU A 771 28.79 4.19 -14.27
CA LEU A 771 27.60 4.91 -13.83
C LEU A 771 26.72 5.31 -15.03
N PRO A 772 25.40 5.38 -14.86
CA PRO A 772 24.51 5.85 -15.91
C PRO A 772 24.75 7.33 -16.29
N ASP A 773 24.61 7.69 -17.57
CA ASP A 773 24.85 9.06 -18.04
C ASP A 773 23.93 10.10 -17.38
N TYR A 774 22.70 9.71 -17.03
CA TYR A 774 21.70 10.59 -16.43
C TYR A 774 22.06 11.05 -15.01
N VAL A 775 22.94 10.35 -14.29
CA VAL A 775 23.49 10.82 -12.99
C VAL A 775 24.84 11.54 -13.13
N LEU A 776 25.37 11.66 -14.34
CA LEU A 776 26.64 12.35 -14.62
C LEU A 776 26.44 13.74 -15.25
N GLY A 777 25.19 14.17 -15.46
CA GLY A 777 24.90 15.46 -16.11
C GLY A 777 25.35 15.52 -17.57
N LYS A 778 25.65 14.37 -18.18
CA LYS A 778 25.92 14.28 -19.60
C LYS A 778 24.56 14.23 -20.29
N ALA A 779 24.20 15.32 -20.99
CA ALA A 779 23.15 15.21 -21.99
C ALA A 779 23.51 14.06 -22.92
N ALA A 780 22.57 13.15 -23.22
CA ALA A 780 22.77 12.12 -24.22
C ALA A 780 23.42 12.76 -25.44
N ALA A 781 24.63 12.31 -25.79
CA ALA A 781 25.42 12.94 -26.83
C ALA A 781 24.60 13.01 -28.12
N ARG A 782 24.11 14.21 -28.47
CA ARG A 782 23.83 14.55 -29.86
C ARG A 782 25.19 14.64 -30.56
N SER A 783 25.68 13.53 -31.09
CA SER A 783 26.72 13.54 -32.12
C SER A 783 26.61 12.33 -33.05
N VAL A 784 25.93 12.56 -34.18
CA VAL A 784 26.42 12.29 -35.54
C VAL A 784 27.34 11.08 -35.70
N ALA A 785 26.80 9.96 -36.16
CA ALA A 785 27.55 8.95 -36.91
C ALA A 785 27.35 9.19 -38.43
N GLN A 786 27.88 10.31 -38.90
CA GLN A 786 28.34 10.48 -40.27
C GLN A 786 29.80 10.95 -40.18
N SER A 787 30.69 10.20 -40.83
CA SER A 787 32.15 10.38 -40.92
C SER A 787 33.03 9.81 -39.79
N ALA A 788 33.29 8.51 -39.86
CA ALA A 788 34.66 7.97 -39.78
C ALA A 788 34.65 6.56 -40.39
N ALA A 789 35.08 6.48 -41.64
CA ALA A 789 35.44 5.23 -42.28
C ALA A 789 36.75 4.72 -41.67
N GLY A 790 36.81 3.42 -41.35
CA GLY A 790 38.05 2.71 -41.03
C GLY A 790 38.26 2.42 -39.54
N ASP A 791 37.55 1.42 -39.02
CA ASP A 791 38.17 0.23 -38.38
C ASP A 791 37.03 -0.73 -37.95
N GLN A 792 36.84 -1.81 -38.70
CA GLN A 792 35.81 -2.83 -38.48
C GLN A 792 36.45 -4.02 -37.74
N SER A 793 36.44 -4.02 -36.40
CA SER A 793 36.77 -5.26 -35.67
C SER A 793 36.17 -5.43 -34.27
N ALA A 794 35.39 -4.48 -33.73
CA ALA A 794 34.84 -4.62 -32.37
C ALA A 794 33.37 -4.20 -32.19
N ARG A 795 32.53 -4.31 -33.23
CA ARG A 795 31.11 -3.91 -33.21
C ARG A 795 30.01 -4.99 -33.34
N PRO A 796 30.22 -6.32 -33.46
CA PRO A 796 29.07 -7.24 -33.62
C PRO A 796 28.49 -7.89 -32.35
N ALA A 797 28.89 -7.51 -31.14
CA ALA A 797 28.35 -8.14 -29.92
C ALA A 797 27.13 -7.41 -29.31
N ALA A 798 27.09 -6.06 -29.38
CA ALA A 798 26.06 -5.28 -28.69
C ALA A 798 24.73 -5.18 -29.47
N GLU A 799 24.77 -5.13 -30.81
CA GLU A 799 23.56 -5.01 -31.63
C GLU A 799 22.83 -6.35 -31.86
N ALA A 800 23.52 -7.48 -31.71
CA ALA A 800 22.90 -8.81 -31.81
C ALA A 800 22.11 -9.21 -30.55
N LEU A 801 22.30 -8.52 -29.42
CA LEU A 801 21.65 -8.84 -28.13
C LEU A 801 20.31 -8.12 -27.89
N ALA A 802 19.97 -7.11 -28.71
CA ALA A 802 18.67 -6.41 -28.62
C ALA A 802 17.52 -7.14 -29.36
N ALA A 803 17.84 -8.17 -30.16
CA ALA A 803 16.86 -8.86 -31.00
C ALA A 803 16.03 -9.94 -30.28
N GLY A 804 16.23 -10.14 -28.97
CA GLY A 804 15.59 -11.22 -28.20
C GLY A 804 14.70 -10.79 -27.02
N SER A 805 14.66 -9.51 -26.65
CA SER A 805 13.96 -9.03 -25.43
C SER A 805 12.78 -8.10 -25.67
N GLY A 806 12.54 -7.64 -26.91
CA GLY A 806 11.42 -6.76 -27.24
C GLY A 806 11.52 -5.31 -26.75
N TYR A 807 12.61 -4.90 -26.10
CA TYR A 807 12.80 -3.51 -25.62
C TYR A 807 14.15 -2.93 -26.06
N ALA A 808 14.11 -1.72 -26.62
CA ALA A 808 15.29 -0.91 -26.94
C ALA A 808 15.52 0.12 -25.83
N PRO A 809 16.78 0.44 -25.46
CA PRO A 809 17.05 1.51 -24.51
C PRO A 809 16.51 2.85 -25.02
N ASP A 810 15.98 3.67 -24.12
CA ASP A 810 15.54 5.02 -24.43
C ASP A 810 16.72 5.91 -24.87
N ALA A 811 16.43 7.13 -25.30
CA ALA A 811 17.43 8.09 -25.75
C ALA A 811 18.49 8.46 -24.67
N LEU A 812 18.30 8.04 -23.41
CA LEU A 812 19.20 8.23 -22.29
C LEU A 812 19.93 6.92 -21.90
N GLY A 813 19.79 5.85 -22.69
CA GLY A 813 20.40 4.55 -22.43
C GLY A 813 19.64 3.68 -21.42
N LYS A 814 18.43 4.09 -20.98
CA LYS A 814 17.67 3.34 -19.97
C LYS A 814 16.89 2.21 -20.63
N ILE A 815 17.03 0.99 -20.12
CA ILE A 815 16.07 -0.08 -20.39
C ILE A 815 14.92 0.13 -19.42
N ARG A 816 13.84 0.76 -19.87
CA ARG A 816 12.61 0.92 -19.10
C ARG A 816 11.56 -0.07 -19.61
N PRO A 817 10.68 -0.59 -18.73
CA PRO A 817 9.52 -1.37 -19.14
C PRO A 817 8.57 -0.60 -20.07
#